data_AF-A0A8X6X4I5-F1
#
_entry.id   AF-A0A8X6X4I5-F1
#
_cell.length_a   1.000
_cell.length_b   1.000
_cell.length_c   1.000
_cell.angle_alpha   90.00
_cell.angle_beta   90.00
_cell.angle_gamma   90.00
#
_symmetry.space_group_name_H-M   'P 1'
#
loop_
_entity.id
_entity.type
_entity.pdbx_description
1 polymer ?
#
loop_
_entity_poly.entity_id
_entity_poly.type
_entity_poly.pdbx_seq_one_letter_code
_entity_poly.pdbx_strand_id
1 'polypeptide(L)'
;MNFITLILIFVHGLLAEEVYLPDGKLFNLPKPEEYSYFLEDEYPSSLERLYVLSPEHANAFLSCPKGYAMLKMRQELVDDKNFNNTVFKGVAKHTASLLESSKQGHTFYSPCPVIYDCLGYQACLFIFNHHFCPDLTSLPFILLNIVCYRDSFAVVPEKFKKQKDLVLNIYERITFEYDMQYLKHQEIPEKLVFDGHCSSPNTAIQTEGFFGNCSQNPPSKNVVIQQLWPLLGRTMSHDCRDQLMQIYCAFQYNNQGLCLPPVYHNKINKTGQIFSYSVLPKVGQKLKNNHLLSKQTSLNANTRLAFMIMVFNDSKSTMELIRSIYREDFFYIIHVNKQNPNIKKELNQLIVESNLPNQNILILSDERSFVTPKASYEIVRAQLEGFEELLNLGFWDFVINLYENDIPLRNVDDLALALTPYRGSSFLSSLQLSVNDGNKGSPLEEFVFSACDGFIYKVSSKSVVSTNSKFRIFRAPKGGVFDREFIQYLINEKLRSSVINDYQLYLQTDVSPEESYIPTILMNSHFRDSVYIAPIQKTMLFSNENFLSYFYVCKQHSKMECSVIDELLPTSHSSFFVSFPSQPLPEIQEFAFGLAKEDYYQFLMKYLPPKMLKVLIDDALERFCAKTKMPVDNLSLESILRLYITPCLVPLDTCCASKLITSYSKITDFSYWIDVSLFNRTSEKYFDARLMLQPIVRSRFCFGDGDLRMVFISPWIGHLKPFDPQWSRFNLEIFSPLPYGPAYSNDVLIHLLFSDKTESANCKSDQKSNSAGNPLKFKNPTDSIKINLVLISPDHEKKCSTDVILSQENKKNESISSQTEGHISMKSILMPCKNMDPGQWTLQLYQIEPTKSRVYIFPVYLLDLRNEDYINIHMKEIAQLWELKYFGFIKKNDQSDFIDLEIKQTSPSSQYLSHTSGQKKTNAVKIPNSRKEKFLVGNSGFHHWYICGGGFASTFIFCMIFMLFLFRKYFRLNLLWVYILSLILVVFLQVILFFTLCEQ
;
A
#
# COMPACT_ATOMS: atom_id res chain seq x y z
N MET A 1 24.69 46.41 31.33
CA MET A 1 23.69 47.07 30.45
C MET A 1 23.82 46.47 29.06
N ASN A 2 22.69 46.16 28.43
CA ASN A 2 22.52 45.58 27.08
C ASN A 2 22.74 44.07 26.94
N PHE A 3 21.75 43.30 27.42
CA PHE A 3 21.43 41.95 26.90
C PHE A 3 19.94 41.59 27.09
N ILE A 4 19.06 42.61 27.20
CA ILE A 4 17.61 42.45 27.38
C ILE A 4 16.84 42.65 26.05
N THR A 5 17.50 43.09 24.97
CA THR A 5 16.82 43.47 23.73
C THR A 5 16.70 42.35 22.68
N LEU A 6 17.17 41.12 22.95
CA LEU A 6 17.13 40.02 21.95
C LEU A 6 16.15 38.87 22.27
N ILE A 7 15.42 38.92 23.39
CA ILE A 7 14.46 37.86 23.78
C ILE A 7 12.99 38.26 23.52
N LEU A 8 12.74 39.48 23.02
CA LEU A 8 11.37 39.95 22.72
C LEU A 8 10.89 39.74 21.28
N ILE A 9 11.61 39.01 20.42
CA ILE A 9 11.18 38.74 19.02
C ILE A 9 10.68 37.30 18.81
N PHE A 10 10.82 36.39 19.77
CA PHE A 10 10.36 35.00 19.62
C PHE A 10 9.02 34.66 20.32
N VAL A 11 8.14 35.66 20.50
CA VAL A 11 6.77 35.46 21.04
C VAL A 11 5.68 36.15 20.18
N HIS A 12 5.93 36.42 18.91
CA HIS A 12 4.87 36.83 17.95
C HIS A 12 4.81 35.84 16.78
N GLY A 13 4.34 34.63 17.09
CA GLY A 13 4.08 33.57 16.12
C GLY A 13 2.73 32.89 16.35
N LEU A 14 1.77 33.64 16.90
CA LEU A 14 0.38 33.26 17.08
C LEU A 14 -0.41 34.54 16.83
N LEU A 15 -1.40 34.47 15.94
CA LEU A 15 -2.35 35.53 15.51
C LEU A 15 -2.00 36.15 14.14
N ALA A 16 -2.87 35.90 13.16
CA ALA A 16 -2.88 36.35 11.77
C ALA A 16 -1.93 35.64 10.77
N GLU A 17 -2.48 35.31 9.60
CA GLU A 17 -1.73 34.85 8.42
C GLU A 17 -1.34 36.09 7.60
N GLU A 18 -0.05 36.26 7.35
CA GLU A 18 0.49 37.38 6.58
C GLU A 18 0.32 37.09 5.08
N VAL A 19 -0.68 37.71 4.45
CA VAL A 19 -0.88 37.58 3.00
C VAL A 19 -0.17 38.72 2.29
N TYR A 20 0.83 38.36 1.48
CA TYR A 20 1.50 39.28 0.55
C TYR A 20 0.71 39.34 -0.75
N LEU A 21 0.12 40.50 -1.03
CA LEU A 21 -0.52 40.74 -2.32
C LEU A 21 0.55 40.92 -3.42
N PRO A 22 0.22 40.68 -4.72
CA PRO A 22 1.14 40.89 -5.85
C PRO A 22 1.69 42.32 -5.97
N ASP A 23 1.03 43.30 -5.36
CA ASP A 23 1.47 44.71 -5.28
C ASP A 23 2.46 45.00 -4.13
N GLY A 24 2.78 44.00 -3.30
CA GLY A 24 3.71 44.09 -2.19
C GLY A 24 3.09 44.56 -0.87
N LYS A 25 1.76 44.77 -0.80
CA LYS A 25 1.10 45.09 0.47
C LYS A 25 0.94 43.86 1.35
N LEU A 26 1.28 44.02 2.63
CA LEU A 26 1.04 43.05 3.68
C LEU A 26 -0.35 43.29 4.28
N PHE A 27 -1.20 42.27 4.26
CA PHE A 27 -2.47 42.27 4.99
C PHE A 27 -2.41 41.25 6.13
N ASN A 28 -2.57 41.72 7.36
CA ASN A 28 -2.77 40.86 8.52
C ASN A 28 -4.26 40.50 8.57
N LEU A 29 -4.59 39.36 7.99
CA LEU A 29 -5.96 38.87 8.00
C LEU A 29 -6.15 37.93 9.21
N PRO A 30 -7.23 38.12 9.98
CA PRO A 30 -7.70 37.06 10.84
C PRO A 30 -7.89 35.83 9.97
N LYS A 31 -7.36 34.69 10.40
CA LYS A 31 -7.67 33.44 9.70
C LYS A 31 -9.20 33.30 9.67
N PRO A 32 -9.83 32.86 8.56
CA PRO A 32 -11.28 32.69 8.50
C PRO A 32 -11.85 31.89 9.68
N GLU A 33 -11.06 30.97 10.26
CA GLU A 33 -11.37 30.19 11.46
C GLU A 33 -11.40 31.00 12.78
N GLU A 34 -10.88 32.23 12.80
CA GLU A 34 -10.94 33.16 13.94
C GLU A 34 -12.28 33.91 14.01
N TYR A 35 -13.10 33.86 12.94
CA TYR A 35 -14.44 34.44 12.95
C TYR A 35 -15.43 33.55 13.70
N SER A 36 -15.60 33.80 15.01
CA SER A 36 -16.51 33.04 15.88
C SER A 36 -17.99 33.22 15.49
N TYR A 37 -18.76 32.14 15.53
CA TYR A 37 -20.22 32.18 15.40
C TYR A 37 -20.90 32.75 16.66
N PHE A 38 -20.32 32.57 17.85
CA PHE A 38 -20.82 33.15 19.10
C PHE A 38 -20.01 34.38 19.50
N LEU A 39 -20.68 35.49 19.78
CA LEU A 39 -20.06 36.69 20.36
C LEU A 39 -20.07 36.58 21.89
N GLU A 40 -18.93 36.86 22.54
CA GLU A 40 -18.77 36.77 24.00
C GLU A 40 -19.21 38.07 24.73
N ASP A 41 -19.20 39.22 24.04
CA ASP A 41 -19.57 40.56 24.57
C ASP A 41 -20.48 41.35 23.60
N GLU A 42 -20.95 42.53 24.02
CA GLU A 42 -21.95 43.43 23.40
C GLU A 42 -22.33 43.15 21.93
N TYR A 43 -23.63 43.01 21.66
CA TYR A 43 -24.18 42.76 20.32
C TYR A 43 -24.36 44.06 19.52
N PRO A 44 -23.40 44.49 18.67
CA PRO A 44 -23.56 45.71 17.87
C PRO A 44 -24.69 45.55 16.84
N SER A 45 -25.27 46.65 16.37
CA SER A 45 -26.29 46.60 15.31
C SER A 45 -25.74 46.03 13.99
N SER A 46 -24.45 46.22 13.73
CA SER A 46 -23.73 45.67 12.58
C SER A 46 -22.26 45.36 12.90
N LEU A 47 -21.68 44.39 12.20
CA LEU A 47 -20.27 43.98 12.30
C LEU A 47 -19.69 43.81 10.88
N GLU A 48 -18.46 44.27 10.67
CA GLU A 48 -17.72 44.05 9.41
C GLU A 48 -16.74 42.87 9.54
N ARG A 49 -16.59 42.06 8.48
CA ARG A 49 -15.62 40.96 8.39
C ARG A 49 -14.90 41.01 7.04
N LEU A 50 -13.59 40.88 7.06
CA LEU A 50 -12.72 40.94 5.89
C LEU A 50 -12.19 39.55 5.51
N TYR A 51 -12.30 39.17 4.25
CA TYR A 51 -11.85 37.90 3.70
C TYR A 51 -10.97 38.13 2.49
N VAL A 52 -10.10 37.17 2.20
CA VAL A 52 -9.33 37.12 0.95
C VAL A 52 -9.57 35.79 0.29
N LEU A 53 -10.08 35.84 -0.94
CA LEU A 53 -10.26 34.68 -1.79
C LEU A 53 -9.06 34.56 -2.73
N SER A 54 -8.48 33.36 -2.81
CA SER A 54 -7.37 33.07 -3.71
C SER A 54 -7.55 31.73 -4.42
N PRO A 55 -6.95 31.55 -5.61
CA PRO A 55 -6.94 30.26 -6.30
C PRO A 55 -6.17 29.18 -5.51
N GLU A 56 -5.16 29.59 -4.72
CA GLU A 56 -4.36 28.68 -3.89
C GLU A 56 -5.17 28.09 -2.73
N HIS A 57 -6.16 28.84 -2.22
CA HIS A 57 -7.06 28.44 -1.15
C HIS A 57 -8.52 28.44 -1.63
N ALA A 58 -8.81 27.61 -2.64
CA ALA A 58 -10.13 27.57 -3.28
C ALA A 58 -11.28 27.24 -2.31
N ASN A 59 -11.05 26.49 -1.23
CA ASN A 59 -12.09 26.19 -0.24
C ASN A 59 -12.36 27.41 0.65
N ALA A 60 -13.42 28.16 0.35
CA ALA A 60 -13.76 29.38 1.05
C ALA A 60 -15.09 29.27 1.82
N PHE A 61 -15.24 30.15 2.80
CA PHE A 61 -16.49 30.33 3.52
C PHE A 61 -16.64 31.76 4.02
N LEU A 62 -17.88 32.20 4.13
CA LEU A 62 -18.29 33.48 4.69
C LEU A 62 -19.29 33.20 5.80
N SER A 63 -19.14 33.85 6.95
CA SER A 63 -20.08 33.67 8.05
C SER A 63 -20.35 34.98 8.78
N CYS A 64 -21.55 35.08 9.35
CA CYS A 64 -21.90 36.06 10.37
C CYS A 64 -22.09 35.39 11.74
N PRO A 65 -22.06 36.15 12.85
CA PRO A 65 -22.39 35.63 14.17
C PRO A 65 -23.88 35.26 14.29
N LYS A 66 -24.23 34.41 15.26
CA LYS A 66 -25.61 33.99 15.52
C LYS A 66 -26.58 35.17 15.64
N GLY A 67 -27.66 35.15 14.86
CA GLY A 67 -28.67 36.21 14.83
C GLY A 67 -28.25 37.43 13.99
N TYR A 68 -27.34 37.23 13.04
CA TYR A 68 -26.93 38.24 12.06
C TYR A 68 -26.92 37.64 10.65
N ALA A 69 -27.40 38.40 9.67
CA ALA A 69 -27.34 38.01 8.26
C ALA A 69 -26.38 38.91 7.46
N MET A 70 -25.80 38.35 6.38
CA MET A 70 -24.97 39.10 5.44
C MET A 70 -25.86 39.99 4.57
N LEU A 71 -25.91 41.31 4.83
CA LEU A 71 -26.79 42.21 4.06
C LEU A 71 -26.06 43.18 3.14
N LYS A 72 -24.75 43.36 3.33
CA LYS A 72 -23.92 44.19 2.47
C LYS A 72 -22.58 43.52 2.23
N MET A 73 -22.08 43.60 1.00
CA MET A 73 -20.84 42.98 0.58
C MET A 73 -20.11 43.91 -0.40
N ARG A 74 -18.82 44.13 -0.16
CA ARG A 74 -17.93 44.89 -1.02
C ARG A 74 -16.80 43.98 -1.48
N GLN A 75 -16.62 43.87 -2.78
CA GLN A 75 -15.50 43.17 -3.39
C GLN A 75 -14.52 44.18 -4.00
N GLU A 76 -13.23 43.88 -3.88
CA GLU A 76 -12.13 44.62 -4.47
C GLU A 76 -11.15 43.63 -5.10
N LEU A 77 -10.96 43.76 -6.41
CA LEU A 77 -10.06 42.90 -7.18
C LEU A 77 -8.61 43.38 -7.02
N VAL A 78 -7.71 42.47 -6.68
CA VAL A 78 -6.27 42.74 -6.55
C VAL A 78 -5.57 42.19 -7.79
N ASP A 79 -5.00 43.10 -8.58
CA ASP A 79 -4.41 42.78 -9.87
C ASP A 79 -3.03 42.11 -9.71
N ASP A 80 -2.84 40.99 -10.41
CA ASP A 80 -1.52 40.40 -10.62
C ASP A 80 -0.93 41.09 -11.85
N LYS A 81 0.34 41.53 -11.80
CA LYS A 81 0.93 42.58 -12.67
C LYS A 81 0.94 42.29 -14.19
N ASN A 82 0.25 41.26 -14.68
CA ASN A 82 0.25 40.78 -16.07
C ASN A 82 -1.12 40.77 -16.79
N PHE A 83 -2.19 41.37 -16.26
CA PHE A 83 -3.45 41.48 -17.03
C PHE A 83 -3.39 42.54 -18.13
N ASN A 84 -2.99 42.11 -19.33
CA ASN A 84 -2.84 42.95 -20.52
C ASN A 84 -4.18 43.23 -21.27
N ASN A 85 -5.32 43.31 -20.56
CA ASN A 85 -6.60 43.68 -21.16
C ASN A 85 -6.99 45.13 -20.83
N THR A 86 -7.12 45.93 -21.87
CA THR A 86 -7.36 47.38 -21.88
C THR A 86 -8.72 47.84 -21.34
N VAL A 87 -9.54 46.95 -20.77
CA VAL A 87 -10.92 47.25 -20.35
C VAL A 87 -11.06 47.57 -18.85
N PHE A 88 -10.12 47.14 -17.99
CA PHE A 88 -10.23 47.33 -16.53
C PHE A 88 -8.99 48.01 -15.91
N LYS A 89 -8.63 49.21 -16.40
CA LYS A 89 -7.63 50.06 -15.72
C LYS A 89 -8.27 50.86 -14.60
N GLY A 90 -8.43 50.21 -13.46
CA GLY A 90 -8.88 50.80 -12.21
C GLY A 90 -9.35 49.68 -11.31
N VAL A 91 -8.82 49.62 -10.08
CA VAL A 91 -9.24 48.65 -9.05
C VAL A 91 -10.77 48.61 -9.02
N ALA A 92 -11.37 47.55 -9.55
CA ALA A 92 -12.81 47.44 -9.70
C ALA A 92 -13.41 47.17 -8.31
N LYS A 93 -13.77 48.25 -7.61
CA LYS A 93 -14.48 48.17 -6.32
C LYS A 93 -15.97 48.11 -6.60
N HIS A 94 -16.60 47.01 -6.25
CA HIS A 94 -18.05 46.84 -6.43
C HIS A 94 -18.70 46.55 -5.08
N THR A 95 -19.83 47.21 -4.79
CA THR A 95 -20.58 47.06 -3.54
C THR A 95 -22.02 46.67 -3.86
N ALA A 96 -22.51 45.63 -3.21
CA ALA A 96 -23.91 45.24 -3.22
C ALA A 96 -24.48 45.33 -1.81
N SER A 97 -25.71 45.84 -1.68
CA SER A 97 -26.40 46.01 -0.41
C SER A 97 -27.88 45.68 -0.58
N LEU A 98 -28.44 44.85 0.31
CA LEU A 98 -29.87 44.55 0.34
C LEU A 98 -30.70 45.67 0.99
N LEU A 99 -30.04 46.63 1.66
CA LEU A 99 -30.67 47.76 2.36
C LEU A 99 -30.86 48.99 1.45
N GLU A 100 -30.19 49.04 0.30
CA GLU A 100 -30.23 50.16 -0.63
C GLU A 100 -31.13 49.81 -1.83
N SER A 101 -32.29 50.47 -1.97
CA SER A 101 -33.10 50.37 -3.19
C SER A 101 -32.34 51.03 -4.34
N SER A 102 -32.02 50.29 -5.41
CA SER A 102 -31.22 50.73 -6.55
C SER A 102 -31.63 52.13 -7.06
N LYS A 103 -30.86 53.14 -6.67
CA LYS A 103 -30.81 54.43 -7.34
C LYS A 103 -29.36 54.67 -7.76
N GLN A 104 -28.99 54.19 -8.94
CA GLN A 104 -28.04 54.85 -9.84
C GLN A 104 -27.77 54.00 -11.09
N GLY A 105 -27.98 54.59 -12.26
CA GLY A 105 -27.91 53.97 -13.58
C GLY A 105 -26.50 53.90 -14.17
N HIS A 106 -25.58 53.20 -13.51
CA HIS A 106 -24.35 52.73 -14.15
C HIS A 106 -24.22 51.22 -13.92
N THR A 107 -24.43 50.44 -14.98
CA THR A 107 -24.23 48.99 -15.00
C THR A 107 -22.73 48.68 -14.99
N PHE A 108 -22.10 48.77 -13.82
CA PHE A 108 -20.83 48.11 -13.60
C PHE A 108 -21.13 46.64 -13.31
N TYR A 109 -20.76 45.75 -14.24
CA TYR A 109 -20.81 44.32 -14.00
C TYR A 109 -19.75 43.96 -12.94
N SER A 110 -20.22 43.32 -11.87
CA SER A 110 -19.39 42.74 -10.82
C SER A 110 -18.39 41.74 -11.42
N PRO A 111 -17.08 41.78 -11.10
CA PRO A 111 -16.11 40.82 -11.63
C PRO A 111 -16.43 39.37 -11.25
N CYS A 112 -17.02 39.14 -10.07
CA CYS A 112 -17.41 37.81 -9.61
C CYS A 112 -18.86 37.81 -9.07
N PRO A 113 -19.86 37.79 -9.96
CA PRO A 113 -21.26 38.02 -9.59
C PRO A 113 -21.85 36.94 -8.67
N VAL A 114 -21.39 35.68 -8.80
CA VAL A 114 -21.90 34.54 -8.03
C VAL A 114 -21.67 34.70 -6.52
N ILE A 115 -20.61 35.40 -6.10
CA ILE A 115 -20.32 35.61 -4.67
C ILE A 115 -21.48 36.37 -3.98
N TYR A 116 -22.21 37.20 -4.72
CA TYR A 116 -23.36 37.93 -4.17
C TYR A 116 -24.59 37.06 -3.89
N ASP A 117 -24.62 35.81 -4.37
CA ASP A 117 -25.67 34.86 -4.01
C ASP A 117 -25.63 34.52 -2.51
N CYS A 118 -24.50 34.78 -1.84
CA CYS A 118 -24.38 34.66 -0.38
C CYS A 118 -25.13 35.76 0.40
N LEU A 119 -25.57 36.86 -0.23
CA LEU A 119 -26.32 37.91 0.45
C LEU A 119 -27.68 37.40 0.93
N GLY A 120 -28.05 37.74 2.16
CA GLY A 120 -29.27 37.33 2.83
C GLY A 120 -29.12 36.10 3.73
N TYR A 121 -28.01 35.37 3.63
CA TYR A 121 -27.75 34.15 4.41
C TYR A 121 -26.94 34.42 5.70
N GLN A 122 -27.04 33.51 6.66
CA GLN A 122 -26.24 33.50 7.89
C GLN A 122 -24.78 33.13 7.62
N ALA A 123 -24.58 32.16 6.73
CA ALA A 123 -23.27 31.72 6.26
C ALA A 123 -23.35 31.19 4.83
N CYS A 124 -22.21 31.19 4.15
CA CYS A 124 -22.07 30.76 2.77
C CYS A 124 -20.78 29.95 2.60
N LEU A 125 -20.84 28.81 1.94
CA LEU A 125 -19.73 27.88 1.69
C LEU A 125 -19.59 27.66 0.20
N PHE A 126 -18.36 27.71 -0.32
CA PHE A 126 -18.12 27.49 -1.74
C PHE A 126 -16.68 27.09 -2.06
N ILE A 127 -16.47 26.57 -3.27
CA ILE A 127 -15.14 26.39 -3.86
C ILE A 127 -14.95 27.52 -4.87
N PHE A 128 -14.04 28.45 -4.57
CA PHE A 128 -13.73 29.59 -5.42
C PHE A 128 -13.01 29.11 -6.67
N ASN A 129 -13.66 29.29 -7.82
CA ASN A 129 -13.17 28.85 -9.12
C ASN A 129 -13.67 29.77 -10.24
N HIS A 130 -13.29 29.48 -11.48
CA HIS A 130 -13.54 30.35 -12.64
C HIS A 130 -15.03 30.59 -12.91
N HIS A 131 -15.93 29.69 -12.51
CA HIS A 131 -17.38 29.89 -12.66
C HIS A 131 -17.93 31.00 -11.76
N PHE A 132 -17.23 31.36 -10.68
CA PHE A 132 -17.60 32.51 -9.86
C PHE A 132 -17.33 33.85 -10.56
N CYS A 133 -16.39 33.85 -11.52
CA CYS A 133 -15.91 35.02 -12.23
C CYS A 133 -15.85 34.74 -13.75
N PRO A 134 -17.00 34.50 -14.42
CA PRO A 134 -17.05 33.98 -15.79
C PRO A 134 -16.41 34.90 -16.83
N ASP A 135 -16.32 36.20 -16.54
CA ASP A 135 -15.77 37.21 -17.45
C ASP A 135 -14.24 37.38 -17.34
N LEU A 136 -13.55 36.58 -16.51
CA LEU A 136 -12.10 36.67 -16.28
C LEU A 136 -11.34 35.48 -16.87
N THR A 137 -10.22 35.75 -17.56
CA THR A 137 -9.38 34.73 -18.20
C THR A 137 -8.50 33.94 -17.22
N SER A 138 -8.27 34.48 -16.01
CA SER A 138 -7.64 33.77 -14.90
C SER A 138 -8.27 34.21 -13.57
N LEU A 139 -8.17 33.33 -12.57
CA LEU A 139 -8.74 33.56 -11.24
C LEU A 139 -7.95 34.62 -10.47
N PRO A 140 -8.55 35.77 -10.11
CA PRO A 140 -7.86 36.84 -9.39
C PRO A 140 -7.85 36.60 -7.87
N PHE A 141 -7.02 37.38 -7.16
CA PHE A 141 -7.20 37.58 -5.72
C PHE A 141 -8.32 38.59 -5.46
N ILE A 142 -9.22 38.27 -4.52
CA ILE A 142 -10.36 39.14 -4.18
C ILE A 142 -10.34 39.47 -2.69
N LEU A 143 -10.26 40.77 -2.39
CA LEU A 143 -10.54 41.30 -1.06
C LEU A 143 -12.06 41.45 -0.91
N LEU A 144 -12.63 40.78 0.07
CA LEU A 144 -14.07 40.77 0.31
C LEU A 144 -14.38 41.31 1.70
N ASN A 145 -15.09 42.43 1.79
CA ASN A 145 -15.63 42.94 3.05
C ASN A 145 -17.14 42.66 3.11
N ILE A 146 -17.57 41.84 4.07
CA ILE A 146 -19.00 41.60 4.35
C ILE A 146 -19.42 42.37 5.59
N VAL A 147 -20.65 42.88 5.58
CA VAL A 147 -21.28 43.54 6.73
C VAL A 147 -22.47 42.70 7.20
N CYS A 148 -22.32 42.15 8.39
CA CYS A 148 -23.32 41.39 9.12
C CYS A 148 -24.22 42.35 9.89
N TYR A 149 -25.55 42.27 9.70
CA TYR A 149 -26.51 43.07 10.45
C TYR A 149 -27.34 42.19 11.36
N ARG A 150 -27.64 42.69 12.57
CA ARG A 150 -28.45 41.97 13.54
C ARG A 150 -29.87 41.79 13.01
N ASP A 151 -30.41 40.58 13.14
CA ASP A 151 -31.74 40.22 12.66
C ASP A 151 -32.85 41.14 13.17
N SER A 152 -32.71 41.64 14.40
CA SER A 152 -33.68 42.53 15.04
C SER A 152 -33.65 43.97 14.51
N PHE A 153 -32.57 44.38 13.85
CA PHE A 153 -32.35 45.77 13.42
C PHE A 153 -32.57 45.98 11.92
N ALA A 154 -32.51 44.92 11.11
CA ALA A 154 -32.53 45.03 9.66
C ALA A 154 -33.88 44.72 9.01
N VAL A 155 -34.33 45.60 8.11
CA VAL A 155 -35.47 45.34 7.21
C VAL A 155 -34.97 44.50 6.03
N VAL A 156 -34.92 43.18 6.20
CA VAL A 156 -34.61 42.25 5.10
C VAL A 156 -35.79 42.25 4.11
N PRO A 157 -35.56 42.47 2.79
CA PRO A 157 -36.61 42.36 1.79
C PRO A 157 -37.38 41.05 1.90
N GLU A 158 -38.70 41.04 1.68
CA GLU A 158 -39.54 39.85 1.92
C GLU A 158 -39.05 38.59 1.21
N LYS A 159 -38.49 38.73 0.01
CA LYS A 159 -37.90 37.64 -0.77
C LYS A 159 -36.74 36.92 -0.05
N PHE A 160 -36.06 37.58 0.88
CA PHE A 160 -34.87 37.06 1.57
C PHE A 160 -35.07 36.82 3.07
N LYS A 161 -36.27 37.13 3.62
CA LYS A 161 -36.60 36.88 5.04
C LYS A 161 -36.45 35.41 5.46
N LYS A 162 -36.62 34.46 4.53
CA LYS A 162 -36.46 33.02 4.80
C LYS A 162 -35.00 32.55 4.81
N GLN A 163 -34.09 33.29 4.16
CA GLN A 163 -32.69 32.88 3.97
C GLN A 163 -31.79 33.23 5.14
N LYS A 164 -32.21 34.19 5.98
CA LYS A 164 -31.41 34.66 7.12
C LYS A 164 -31.09 33.58 8.15
N ASP A 165 -31.93 32.54 8.24
CA ASP A 165 -31.73 31.39 9.14
C ASP A 165 -31.16 30.16 8.40
N LEU A 166 -30.59 30.37 7.20
CA LEU A 166 -30.04 29.32 6.34
C LEU A 166 -28.55 29.54 6.09
N VAL A 167 -27.86 28.43 5.84
CA VAL A 167 -26.50 28.34 5.32
C VAL A 167 -26.60 27.96 3.85
N LEU A 168 -25.95 28.73 2.98
CA LEU A 168 -25.87 28.44 1.56
C LEU A 168 -24.58 27.67 1.25
N ASN A 169 -24.69 26.51 0.59
CA ASN A 169 -23.57 25.80 0.00
C ASN A 169 -23.65 25.88 -1.52
N ILE A 170 -22.69 26.55 -2.15
CA ILE A 170 -22.55 26.66 -3.60
C ILE A 170 -21.49 25.65 -4.04
N TYR A 171 -21.91 24.65 -4.80
CA TYR A 171 -21.04 23.54 -5.21
C TYR A 171 -21.24 23.21 -6.68
N GLU A 172 -20.20 22.65 -7.29
CA GLU A 172 -20.28 22.14 -8.66
C GLU A 172 -20.84 20.74 -8.70
N ARG A 173 -21.73 20.50 -9.67
CA ARG A 173 -22.15 19.15 -10.00
C ARG A 173 -21.68 18.80 -11.39
N ILE A 174 -20.82 17.79 -11.49
CA ILE A 174 -20.41 17.20 -12.76
C ILE A 174 -21.55 16.31 -13.25
N THR A 175 -22.10 16.62 -14.43
CA THR A 175 -23.06 15.76 -15.13
C THR A 175 -22.37 15.09 -16.32
N PHE A 176 -22.34 13.75 -16.30
CA PHE A 176 -21.60 12.93 -17.27
C PHE A 176 -22.16 12.95 -18.70
N GLU A 177 -23.35 13.50 -18.94
CA GLU A 177 -23.97 13.46 -20.28
C GLU A 177 -23.38 14.47 -21.28
N TYR A 178 -22.69 15.54 -20.83
CA TYR A 178 -22.16 16.57 -21.74
C TYR A 178 -20.90 17.34 -21.26
N ASP A 179 -20.26 16.93 -20.16
CA ASP A 179 -19.11 17.65 -19.57
C ASP A 179 -19.41 19.13 -19.22
N MET A 180 -20.71 19.47 -19.09
CA MET A 180 -21.18 20.79 -18.69
C MET A 180 -21.19 20.88 -17.17
N GLN A 181 -20.37 21.77 -16.61
CA GLN A 181 -20.33 22.09 -15.19
C GLN A 181 -21.32 23.22 -14.91
N TYR A 182 -22.21 23.03 -13.93
CA TYR A 182 -23.08 24.09 -13.43
C TYR A 182 -22.99 24.18 -11.92
N LEU A 183 -22.98 25.41 -11.41
CA LEU A 183 -23.09 25.70 -9.98
C LEU A 183 -24.50 25.37 -9.48
N LYS A 184 -24.58 24.70 -8.34
CA LYS A 184 -25.83 24.41 -7.63
C LYS A 184 -25.82 25.05 -6.26
N HIS A 185 -27.02 25.45 -5.84
CA HIS A 185 -27.29 26.00 -4.52
C HIS A 185 -27.97 24.94 -3.65
N GLN A 186 -27.42 24.75 -2.46
CA GLN A 186 -28.04 23.96 -1.41
C GLN A 186 -28.22 24.85 -0.19
N GLU A 187 -29.46 25.03 0.22
CA GLU A 187 -29.82 25.75 1.43
C GLU A 187 -29.98 24.76 2.59
N ILE A 188 -29.30 25.02 3.71
CA ILE A 188 -29.30 24.16 4.89
C ILE A 188 -29.74 25.01 6.10
N PRO A 189 -30.73 24.58 6.89
CA PRO A 189 -31.11 25.28 8.13
C PRO A 189 -29.91 25.48 9.08
N GLU A 190 -29.75 26.68 9.63
CA GLU A 190 -28.62 27.02 10.50
C GLU A 190 -28.48 26.06 11.70
N LYS A 191 -29.60 25.57 12.23
CA LYS A 191 -29.62 24.63 13.35
C LYS A 191 -28.92 23.30 13.03
N LEU A 192 -29.01 22.83 11.79
CA LEU A 192 -28.36 21.58 11.37
C LEU A 192 -26.84 21.74 11.20
N VAL A 193 -26.34 22.97 11.13
CA VAL A 193 -24.92 23.28 10.93
C VAL A 193 -24.27 23.77 12.23
N PHE A 194 -24.98 24.55 13.04
CA PHE A 194 -24.46 25.26 14.21
C PHE A 194 -24.99 24.77 15.57
N ASP A 195 -25.81 23.72 15.67
CA ASP A 195 -26.21 23.13 16.97
C ASP A 195 -25.43 21.88 17.39
N GLY A 196 -24.44 21.46 16.60
CA GLY A 196 -23.56 20.34 16.93
C GLY A 196 -22.87 20.50 18.30
N HIS A 197 -22.99 19.49 19.16
CA HIS A 197 -22.22 19.38 20.39
C HIS A 197 -21.92 17.91 20.71
N CYS A 198 -20.84 17.67 21.45
CA CYS A 198 -20.53 16.36 22.02
C CYS A 198 -20.90 16.35 23.50
N SER A 199 -21.70 15.38 23.92
CA SER A 199 -22.13 15.21 25.31
C SER A 199 -21.00 14.78 26.24
N SER A 200 -21.26 14.74 27.56
CA SER A 200 -20.29 14.14 28.49
C SER A 200 -20.07 12.64 28.17
N PRO A 201 -18.87 12.08 28.42
CA PRO A 201 -18.60 10.66 28.10
C PRO A 201 -19.60 9.68 28.71
N ASN A 202 -20.07 9.93 29.94
CA ASN A 202 -21.09 9.10 30.59
C ASN A 202 -22.42 9.13 29.85
N THR A 203 -22.87 10.32 29.44
CA THR A 203 -24.08 10.50 28.63
C THR A 203 -23.91 9.85 27.26
N ALA A 204 -22.78 10.06 26.61
CA ALA A 204 -22.47 9.48 25.31
C ALA A 204 -22.60 7.95 25.33
N ILE A 205 -22.04 7.28 26.34
CA ILE A 205 -22.13 5.82 26.47
C ILE A 205 -23.54 5.36 26.83
N GLN A 206 -24.16 5.95 27.87
CA GLN A 206 -25.39 5.43 28.45
C GLN A 206 -26.64 5.76 27.61
N THR A 207 -26.72 6.96 27.05
CA THR A 207 -27.92 7.44 26.36
C THR A 207 -27.73 7.44 24.84
N GLU A 208 -26.62 7.97 24.34
CA GLU A 208 -26.41 8.15 22.91
C GLU A 208 -25.93 6.86 22.23
N GLY A 209 -25.21 6.03 22.97
CA GLY A 209 -24.86 4.67 22.57
C GLY A 209 -23.41 4.40 22.32
N PHE A 210 -22.51 5.38 22.43
CA PHE A 210 -21.09 5.18 22.17
C PHE A 210 -20.54 3.98 22.96
N PHE A 211 -19.65 3.21 22.34
CA PHE A 211 -19.15 1.94 22.89
C PHE A 211 -17.63 1.89 22.87
N GLY A 212 -17.01 1.14 23.79
CA GLY A 212 -15.55 1.04 23.90
C GLY A 212 -14.95 2.02 24.90
N ASN A 213 -13.72 2.48 24.65
CA ASN A 213 -13.00 3.37 25.57
C ASN A 213 -13.30 4.85 25.25
N CYS A 214 -14.38 5.38 25.81
CA CYS A 214 -14.79 6.79 25.68
C CYS A 214 -14.58 7.51 27.02
N SER A 215 -13.36 8.01 27.29
CA SER A 215 -12.99 8.51 28.62
C SER A 215 -12.63 10.00 28.66
N GLN A 216 -12.28 10.59 27.51
CA GLN A 216 -11.84 12.00 27.44
C GLN A 216 -13.05 12.93 27.35
N ASN A 217 -13.01 14.06 28.06
CA ASN A 217 -14.07 15.07 27.94
C ASN A 217 -13.90 15.83 26.62
N PRO A 218 -14.98 16.02 25.85
CA PRO A 218 -14.90 16.76 24.60
C PRO A 218 -14.73 18.27 24.86
N PRO A 219 -14.31 19.03 23.83
CA PRO A 219 -14.30 20.49 23.88
C PRO A 219 -15.68 21.10 24.15
N SER A 220 -15.72 22.38 24.53
CA SER A 220 -16.98 23.10 24.72
C SER A 220 -17.77 23.20 23.40
N LYS A 221 -19.10 23.37 23.50
CA LYS A 221 -20.00 23.51 22.34
C LYS A 221 -19.50 24.53 21.32
N ASN A 222 -18.98 25.67 21.78
CA ASN A 222 -18.47 26.73 20.90
C ASN A 222 -17.26 26.27 20.06
N VAL A 223 -16.33 25.52 20.67
CA VAL A 223 -15.14 24.99 19.98
C VAL A 223 -15.54 23.93 18.96
N VAL A 224 -16.44 23.01 19.35
CA VAL A 224 -16.95 21.96 18.46
C VAL A 224 -17.59 22.56 17.22
N ILE A 225 -18.47 23.55 17.41
CA ILE A 225 -19.15 24.23 16.30
C ILE A 225 -18.13 24.91 15.40
N GLN A 226 -17.18 25.67 15.96
CA GLN A 226 -16.19 26.40 15.17
C GLN A 226 -15.37 25.45 14.27
N GLN A 227 -15.05 24.26 14.75
CA GLN A 227 -14.29 23.27 13.99
C GLN A 227 -15.13 22.52 12.93
N LEU A 228 -16.42 22.28 13.20
CA LEU A 228 -17.22 21.35 12.41
C LEU A 228 -18.21 22.01 11.45
N TRP A 229 -18.62 23.25 11.70
CA TRP A 229 -19.63 23.90 10.87
C TRP A 229 -19.25 24.01 9.38
N PRO A 230 -17.98 24.27 8.96
CA PRO A 230 -17.64 24.33 7.54
C PRO A 230 -17.71 22.95 6.88
N LEU A 231 -17.61 21.88 7.68
CA LEU A 231 -17.81 20.52 7.23
C LEU A 231 -19.31 20.21 7.12
N LEU A 232 -20.08 20.40 8.20
CA LEU A 232 -21.52 20.12 8.20
C LEU A 232 -22.29 20.95 7.17
N GLY A 233 -21.89 22.19 6.92
CA GLY A 233 -22.50 23.02 5.89
C GLY A 233 -22.19 22.59 4.44
N ARG A 234 -21.18 21.73 4.21
CA ARG A 234 -20.83 21.18 2.88
C ARG A 234 -21.45 19.81 2.60
N THR A 235 -22.16 19.25 3.57
CA THR A 235 -22.74 17.91 3.47
C THR A 235 -24.13 17.96 2.84
N MET A 236 -24.47 16.92 2.08
CA MET A 236 -25.74 16.91 1.35
C MET A 236 -26.87 16.39 2.25
N SER A 237 -26.72 15.18 2.77
CA SER A 237 -27.75 14.46 3.52
C SER A 237 -27.70 14.69 5.04
N HIS A 238 -28.85 14.51 5.69
CA HIS A 238 -28.95 14.54 7.15
C HIS A 238 -28.14 13.38 7.77
N ASP A 239 -28.23 12.19 7.21
CA ASP A 239 -27.53 11.00 7.71
C ASP A 239 -26.00 11.17 7.66
N CYS A 240 -25.47 11.79 6.59
CA CYS A 240 -24.05 12.13 6.47
C CYS A 240 -23.62 13.14 7.54
N ARG A 241 -24.42 14.18 7.83
CA ARG A 241 -24.15 15.11 8.95
C ARG A 241 -24.06 14.39 10.28
N ASP A 242 -25.05 13.55 10.58
CA ASP A 242 -25.11 12.81 11.82
C ASP A 242 -23.92 11.85 11.96
N GLN A 243 -23.56 11.15 10.89
CA GLN A 243 -22.38 10.27 10.86
C GLN A 243 -21.10 11.04 11.14
N LEU A 244 -20.86 12.16 10.44
CA LEU A 244 -19.64 12.97 10.62
C LEU A 244 -19.57 13.57 12.02
N MET A 245 -20.70 14.00 12.58
CA MET A 245 -20.81 14.49 13.96
C MET A 245 -20.45 13.39 14.97
N GLN A 246 -21.00 12.19 14.80
CA GLN A 246 -20.71 11.06 15.68
C GLN A 246 -19.23 10.64 15.60
N ILE A 247 -18.64 10.60 14.41
CA ILE A 247 -17.22 10.28 14.22
C ILE A 247 -16.34 11.37 14.84
N TYR A 248 -16.66 12.65 14.64
CA TYR A 248 -15.93 13.74 15.29
C TYR A 248 -15.94 13.56 16.82
N CYS A 249 -17.11 13.36 17.43
CA CYS A 249 -17.23 13.18 18.87
C CYS A 249 -16.49 11.92 19.37
N ALA A 250 -16.55 10.81 18.63
CA ALA A 250 -15.80 9.60 18.95
C ALA A 250 -14.30 9.87 19.14
N PHE A 251 -13.69 10.65 18.24
CA PHE A 251 -12.28 11.05 18.34
C PHE A 251 -12.01 12.11 19.41
N GLN A 252 -13.02 12.87 19.84
CA GLN A 252 -12.90 13.74 21.04
C GLN A 252 -12.93 12.94 22.34
N TYR A 253 -13.69 11.83 22.40
CA TYR A 253 -13.72 10.94 23.57
C TYR A 253 -12.49 10.04 23.66
N ASN A 254 -11.87 9.75 22.52
CA ASN A 254 -10.65 8.98 22.41
C ASN A 254 -9.92 9.25 21.09
N ASN A 255 -8.84 10.02 21.16
CA ASN A 255 -8.03 10.36 19.98
C ASN A 255 -7.28 9.18 19.33
N GLN A 256 -7.30 7.98 19.91
CA GLN A 256 -6.76 6.74 19.31
C GLN A 256 -7.80 5.94 18.52
N GLY A 257 -9.05 6.43 18.43
CA GLY A 257 -10.13 5.75 17.70
C GLY A 257 -10.68 4.51 18.41
N LEU A 258 -10.53 4.41 19.74
CA LEU A 258 -11.02 3.28 20.55
C LEU A 258 -12.44 3.48 21.10
N CYS A 259 -13.07 4.62 20.79
CA CYS A 259 -14.47 4.90 21.10
C CYS A 259 -15.28 4.76 19.81
N LEU A 260 -16.17 3.77 19.73
CA LEU A 260 -16.99 3.51 18.56
C LEU A 260 -18.28 4.36 18.59
N PRO A 261 -18.61 5.08 17.50
CA PRO A 261 -19.87 5.81 17.41
C PRO A 261 -21.06 4.86 17.21
N PRO A 262 -22.29 5.27 17.58
CA PRO A 262 -23.51 4.46 17.43
C PRO A 262 -23.73 3.90 16.02
N VAL A 263 -23.34 4.64 14.97
CA VAL A 263 -23.45 4.15 13.59
C VAL A 263 -22.57 2.94 13.28
N TYR A 264 -21.54 2.64 14.09
CA TYR A 264 -20.56 1.56 13.87
C TYR A 264 -20.89 0.27 14.63
N HIS A 265 -21.84 0.29 15.55
CA HIS A 265 -22.17 -0.88 16.36
C HIS A 265 -23.68 -1.01 16.56
N ASN A 266 -24.15 -2.23 16.82
CA ASN A 266 -25.57 -2.44 17.11
C ASN A 266 -25.82 -2.24 18.62
N LYS A 267 -26.78 -1.39 19.00
CA LYS A 267 -27.29 -1.36 20.39
C LYS A 267 -28.05 -2.66 20.65
N ILE A 268 -27.54 -3.47 21.60
CA ILE A 268 -28.16 -4.70 22.16
C ILE A 268 -28.87 -5.55 21.09
N ASN A 269 -28.14 -6.43 20.42
CA ASN A 269 -28.76 -7.40 19.53
C ASN A 269 -28.66 -8.82 20.10
N LYS A 270 -29.80 -9.53 20.14
CA LYS A 270 -29.93 -10.95 20.56
C LYS A 270 -29.03 -11.91 19.75
N THR A 271 -28.39 -11.43 18.68
CA THR A 271 -27.52 -12.16 17.75
C THR A 271 -26.06 -12.25 18.21
N GLY A 272 -25.65 -11.43 19.19
CA GLY A 272 -24.27 -11.39 19.71
C GLY A 272 -23.24 -10.85 18.70
N GLN A 273 -23.66 -9.94 17.80
CA GLN A 273 -22.78 -9.21 16.89
C GLN A 273 -22.50 -7.79 17.41
N ILE A 274 -21.24 -7.36 17.38
CA ILE A 274 -20.79 -6.05 17.89
C ILE A 274 -20.99 -4.99 16.80
N PHE A 275 -20.41 -5.22 15.63
CA PHE A 275 -20.40 -4.24 14.54
C PHE A 275 -21.72 -4.19 13.76
N SER A 276 -22.07 -2.98 13.33
CA SER A 276 -23.24 -2.74 12.46
C SER A 276 -22.94 -3.10 11.00
N TYR A 277 -23.96 -3.04 10.14
CA TYR A 277 -23.81 -3.31 8.70
C TYR A 277 -22.92 -2.28 7.98
N SER A 278 -22.77 -1.06 8.49
CA SER A 278 -21.86 -0.08 7.89
C SER A 278 -20.40 -0.52 8.03
N VAL A 279 -20.08 -1.30 9.06
CA VAL A 279 -18.73 -1.78 9.36
C VAL A 279 -18.47 -3.18 8.82
N LEU A 280 -19.43 -4.11 8.88
CA LEU A 280 -19.23 -5.47 8.35
C LEU A 280 -20.43 -5.94 7.55
N PRO A 281 -20.22 -6.81 6.54
CA PRO A 281 -21.31 -7.41 5.79
C PRO A 281 -22.25 -8.18 6.73
N LYS A 282 -23.54 -8.15 6.40
CA LYS A 282 -24.50 -9.05 7.03
C LYS A 282 -24.11 -10.46 6.64
N VAL A 283 -23.96 -11.33 7.64
CA VAL A 283 -23.73 -12.75 7.38
C VAL A 283 -24.97 -13.32 6.69
N GLY A 284 -24.83 -13.69 5.42
CA GLY A 284 -25.85 -14.36 4.65
C GLY A 284 -26.22 -15.71 5.27
N GLN A 285 -27.46 -16.16 5.05
CA GLN A 285 -27.78 -17.54 5.33
C GLN A 285 -27.00 -18.39 4.34
N LYS A 286 -26.12 -19.28 4.84
CA LYS A 286 -25.45 -20.29 4.00
C LYS A 286 -26.51 -20.93 3.11
N LEU A 287 -26.42 -20.70 1.80
CA LEU A 287 -27.27 -21.37 0.83
C LEU A 287 -27.02 -22.86 1.03
N LYS A 288 -27.99 -23.57 1.62
CA LYS A 288 -27.86 -25.00 1.94
C LYS A 288 -27.67 -25.87 0.68
N ASN A 289 -27.83 -25.32 -0.52
CA ASN A 289 -28.09 -26.08 -1.74
C ASN A 289 -27.36 -25.61 -3.02
N ASN A 290 -26.27 -24.84 -2.99
CA ASN A 290 -25.46 -24.66 -4.20
C ASN A 290 -24.21 -25.55 -4.13
N HIS A 291 -24.39 -26.81 -4.53
CA HIS A 291 -23.33 -27.75 -4.86
C HIS A 291 -22.57 -27.34 -6.14
N LEU A 292 -22.21 -26.07 -6.31
CA LEU A 292 -21.47 -25.68 -7.52
C LEU A 292 -20.16 -26.48 -7.60
N LEU A 293 -19.43 -26.63 -6.48
CA LEU A 293 -18.30 -27.57 -6.37
C LEU A 293 -18.11 -28.04 -4.91
N SER A 294 -18.49 -29.29 -4.59
CA SER A 294 -18.65 -29.77 -3.20
C SER A 294 -17.44 -30.45 -2.55
N LYS A 295 -16.31 -30.60 -3.25
CA LYS A 295 -15.13 -31.29 -2.71
C LYS A 295 -13.95 -30.33 -2.53
N GLN A 296 -13.30 -30.43 -1.37
CA GLN A 296 -11.97 -29.89 -1.14
C GLN A 296 -11.02 -30.54 -2.14
N THR A 297 -10.31 -29.72 -2.91
CA THR A 297 -9.33 -30.16 -3.89
C THR A 297 -8.15 -30.77 -3.13
N SER A 298 -7.59 -31.88 -3.63
CA SER A 298 -6.36 -32.43 -3.05
C SER A 298 -5.24 -31.39 -3.16
N LEU A 299 -4.25 -31.42 -2.27
CA LEU A 299 -3.14 -30.46 -2.24
C LEU A 299 -2.41 -30.34 -3.59
N ASN A 300 -2.54 -31.38 -4.40
CA ASN A 300 -1.82 -31.55 -5.64
C ASN A 300 -2.70 -31.22 -6.88
N ALA A 301 -4.02 -31.02 -6.72
CA ALA A 301 -4.89 -30.52 -7.78
C ALA A 301 -4.68 -29.01 -7.99
N ASN A 302 -5.05 -28.50 -9.17
CA ASN A 302 -4.98 -27.07 -9.46
C ASN A 302 -5.75 -26.26 -8.42
N THR A 303 -5.18 -25.13 -8.05
CA THR A 303 -5.83 -24.15 -7.18
C THR A 303 -7.08 -23.58 -7.83
N ARG A 304 -8.18 -23.52 -7.08
CA ARG A 304 -9.39 -22.80 -7.52
C ARG A 304 -9.33 -21.36 -7.08
N LEU A 305 -9.47 -20.44 -8.03
CA LEU A 305 -9.39 -19.01 -7.80
C LEU A 305 -10.78 -18.39 -7.70
N ALA A 306 -10.89 -17.41 -6.82
CA ALA A 306 -11.98 -16.47 -6.78
C ALA A 306 -11.46 -15.06 -7.13
N PHE A 307 -12.30 -14.25 -7.76
CA PHE A 307 -11.99 -12.88 -8.14
C PHE A 307 -13.02 -11.94 -7.54
N MET A 308 -12.56 -10.93 -6.82
CA MET A 308 -13.36 -9.79 -6.38
C MET A 308 -13.05 -8.61 -7.29
N ILE A 309 -13.97 -8.27 -8.19
CA ILE A 309 -13.79 -7.25 -9.22
C ILE A 309 -14.55 -5.98 -8.84
N MET A 310 -13.82 -4.87 -8.73
CA MET A 310 -14.37 -3.54 -8.47
C MET A 310 -14.54 -2.77 -9.79
N VAL A 311 -15.78 -2.39 -10.11
CA VAL A 311 -16.15 -1.68 -11.34
C VAL A 311 -16.66 -0.29 -10.99
N PHE A 312 -16.06 0.76 -11.57
CA PHE A 312 -16.47 2.14 -11.32
C PHE A 312 -17.20 2.75 -12.51
N ASN A 313 -16.69 2.59 -13.73
CA ASN A 313 -17.22 3.31 -14.89
C ASN A 313 -17.12 2.57 -16.25
N ASP A 314 -16.37 1.48 -16.38
CA ASP A 314 -16.15 0.83 -17.68
C ASP A 314 -16.59 -0.64 -17.67
N SER A 315 -17.78 -0.88 -18.23
CA SER A 315 -18.36 -2.22 -18.36
C SER A 315 -17.65 -3.06 -19.44
N LYS A 316 -17.07 -2.43 -20.47
CA LYS A 316 -16.44 -3.13 -21.60
C LYS A 316 -15.08 -3.67 -21.21
N SER A 317 -14.21 -2.83 -20.64
CA SER A 317 -12.91 -3.28 -20.11
C SER A 317 -13.10 -4.31 -19.01
N THR A 318 -14.13 -4.16 -18.17
CA THR A 318 -14.51 -5.21 -17.20
C THR A 318 -14.85 -6.54 -17.88
N MET A 319 -15.64 -6.53 -18.94
CA MET A 319 -16.01 -7.76 -19.65
C MET A 319 -14.81 -8.39 -20.37
N GLU A 320 -13.90 -7.60 -20.92
CA GLU A 320 -12.64 -8.09 -21.52
C GLU A 320 -11.75 -8.76 -20.46
N LEU A 321 -11.60 -8.12 -19.29
CA LEU A 321 -10.95 -8.73 -18.15
C LEU A 321 -11.61 -10.07 -17.81
N ILE A 322 -12.93 -10.12 -17.57
CA ILE A 322 -13.64 -11.36 -17.24
C ILE A 322 -13.39 -12.45 -18.28
N ARG A 323 -13.52 -12.14 -19.58
CA ARG A 323 -13.28 -13.12 -20.67
C ARG A 323 -11.87 -13.70 -20.61
N SER A 324 -10.87 -12.87 -20.32
CA SER A 324 -9.47 -13.30 -20.29
C SER A 324 -9.14 -14.22 -19.11
N ILE A 325 -9.84 -14.07 -17.97
CA ILE A 325 -9.58 -14.85 -16.75
C ILE A 325 -10.65 -15.91 -16.46
N TYR A 326 -11.68 -16.05 -17.30
CA TYR A 326 -12.82 -16.94 -17.07
C TYR A 326 -12.43 -18.43 -17.08
N ARG A 327 -12.83 -19.17 -16.04
CA ARG A 327 -12.83 -20.64 -15.96
C ARG A 327 -14.09 -21.08 -15.22
N GLU A 328 -14.67 -22.21 -15.62
CA GLU A 328 -15.89 -22.74 -14.99
C GLU A 328 -15.68 -23.09 -13.51
N ASP A 329 -14.47 -23.51 -13.13
CA ASP A 329 -14.13 -23.89 -11.76
C ASP A 329 -13.75 -22.71 -10.84
N PHE A 330 -13.70 -21.49 -11.40
CA PHE A 330 -13.37 -20.27 -10.67
C PHE A 330 -14.64 -19.48 -10.34
N PHE A 331 -14.53 -18.49 -9.45
CA PHE A 331 -15.65 -17.67 -9.01
C PHE A 331 -15.37 -16.19 -9.26
N TYR A 332 -16.39 -15.44 -9.70
CA TYR A 332 -16.27 -14.02 -10.01
C TYR A 332 -17.38 -13.26 -9.29
N ILE A 333 -17.00 -12.46 -8.29
CA ILE A 333 -17.89 -11.49 -7.66
C ILE A 333 -17.56 -10.10 -8.15
N ILE A 334 -18.59 -9.38 -8.58
CA ILE A 334 -18.46 -8.05 -9.16
C ILE A 334 -19.24 -7.06 -8.32
N HIS A 335 -18.56 -6.05 -7.79
CA HIS A 335 -19.19 -4.86 -7.25
C HIS A 335 -19.21 -3.77 -8.32
N VAL A 336 -20.37 -3.14 -8.52
CA VAL A 336 -20.52 -2.00 -9.43
C VAL A 336 -20.85 -0.77 -8.60
N ASN A 337 -20.02 0.27 -8.73
CA ASN A 337 -20.23 1.56 -8.08
C ASN A 337 -21.56 2.17 -8.52
N LYS A 338 -22.41 2.53 -7.55
CA LYS A 338 -23.72 3.11 -7.81
C LYS A 338 -23.71 4.55 -8.34
N GLN A 339 -22.56 5.19 -8.42
CA GLN A 339 -22.45 6.55 -8.96
C GLN A 339 -22.97 6.64 -10.40
N ASN A 340 -22.85 5.56 -11.19
CA ASN A 340 -23.47 5.44 -12.50
C ASN A 340 -24.37 4.19 -12.59
N PRO A 341 -25.70 4.34 -12.51
CA PRO A 341 -26.62 3.20 -12.47
C PRO A 341 -26.69 2.43 -13.80
N ASN A 342 -26.21 3.00 -14.91
CA ASN A 342 -26.26 2.35 -16.22
C ASN A 342 -25.20 1.26 -16.38
N ILE A 343 -24.04 1.39 -15.73
CA ILE A 343 -22.92 0.44 -15.83
C ILE A 343 -23.34 -0.98 -15.44
N LYS A 344 -24.14 -1.11 -14.37
CA LYS A 344 -24.64 -2.41 -13.94
C LYS A 344 -25.55 -3.05 -14.98
N LYS A 345 -26.40 -2.27 -15.66
CA LYS A 345 -27.30 -2.78 -16.72
C LYS A 345 -26.50 -3.19 -17.96
N GLU A 346 -25.57 -2.34 -18.39
CA GLU A 346 -24.70 -2.62 -19.53
C GLU A 346 -23.84 -3.87 -19.28
N LEU A 347 -23.23 -3.99 -18.09
CA LEU A 347 -22.42 -5.15 -17.76
C LEU A 347 -23.25 -6.44 -17.70
N ASN A 348 -24.46 -6.40 -17.13
CA ASN A 348 -25.37 -7.56 -17.17
C ASN A 348 -25.68 -7.98 -18.62
N GLN A 349 -25.94 -7.01 -19.50
CA GLN A 349 -26.19 -7.28 -20.92
C GLN A 349 -24.96 -7.91 -21.59
N LEU A 350 -23.77 -7.37 -21.36
CA LEU A 350 -22.51 -7.89 -21.91
C LEU A 350 -22.22 -9.33 -21.42
N ILE A 351 -22.50 -9.64 -20.16
CA ILE A 351 -22.35 -11.01 -19.62
C ILE A 351 -23.30 -11.97 -20.33
N VAL A 352 -24.57 -11.58 -20.51
CA VAL A 352 -25.57 -12.42 -21.21
C VAL A 352 -25.17 -12.63 -22.68
N GLU A 353 -24.68 -11.59 -23.36
CA GLU A 353 -24.24 -11.65 -24.75
C GLU A 353 -22.92 -12.42 -24.94
N SER A 354 -22.13 -12.61 -23.87
CA SER A 354 -20.82 -13.24 -23.95
C SER A 354 -20.84 -14.75 -24.21
N ASN A 355 -21.99 -15.41 -24.09
CA ASN A 355 -22.16 -16.87 -24.13
C ASN A 355 -21.32 -17.64 -23.08
N LEU A 356 -20.72 -16.96 -22.10
CA LEU A 356 -20.06 -17.63 -20.97
C LEU A 356 -21.12 -18.27 -20.06
N PRO A 357 -20.87 -19.48 -19.51
CA PRO A 357 -21.68 -19.97 -18.40
C PRO A 357 -21.61 -18.94 -17.26
N ASN A 358 -22.76 -18.44 -16.83
CA ASN A 358 -22.83 -17.32 -15.88
C ASN A 358 -23.13 -17.77 -14.44
N GLN A 359 -23.10 -19.07 -14.15
CA GLN A 359 -23.47 -19.62 -12.83
C GLN A 359 -22.46 -19.26 -11.73
N ASN A 360 -21.21 -19.00 -12.13
CA ASN A 360 -20.08 -18.65 -11.27
C ASN A 360 -19.69 -17.17 -11.39
N ILE A 361 -20.44 -16.37 -12.16
CA ILE A 361 -20.30 -14.90 -12.26
C ILE A 361 -21.50 -14.26 -11.56
N LEU A 362 -21.25 -13.48 -10.51
CA LEU A 362 -22.30 -12.82 -9.74
C LEU A 362 -21.99 -11.33 -9.55
N ILE A 363 -22.90 -10.49 -10.01
CA ILE A 363 -22.90 -9.05 -9.71
C ILE A 363 -23.67 -8.85 -8.41
N LEU A 364 -23.06 -8.16 -7.44
CA LEU A 364 -23.70 -7.88 -6.15
C LEU A 364 -25.06 -7.18 -6.35
N SER A 365 -26.01 -7.55 -5.50
CA SER A 365 -27.37 -7.02 -5.50
C SER A 365 -27.38 -5.52 -5.22
N ASP A 366 -28.47 -4.83 -5.58
CA ASP A 366 -28.56 -3.39 -5.32
C ASP A 366 -28.51 -3.07 -3.83
N GLU A 367 -28.89 -3.97 -2.93
CA GLU A 367 -28.78 -3.74 -1.48
C GLU A 367 -27.32 -3.80 -0.96
N ARG A 368 -26.45 -4.46 -1.72
CA ARG A 368 -25.03 -4.67 -1.40
C ARG A 368 -24.07 -3.84 -2.25
N SER A 369 -24.58 -3.19 -3.31
CA SER A 369 -23.86 -2.17 -4.08
C SER A 369 -24.14 -0.76 -3.52
N PHE A 370 -23.12 0.09 -3.48
CA PHE A 370 -23.20 1.46 -2.98
C PHE A 370 -22.12 2.33 -3.64
N VAL A 371 -22.15 3.63 -3.38
CA VAL A 371 -21.15 4.55 -3.94
C VAL A 371 -19.82 4.31 -3.24
N THR A 372 -18.75 4.15 -4.02
CA THR A 372 -17.40 3.86 -3.51
C THR A 372 -16.42 4.94 -3.97
N PRO A 373 -16.28 6.05 -3.21
CA PRO A 373 -15.27 7.05 -3.48
C PRO A 373 -13.87 6.42 -3.48
N LYS A 374 -12.95 6.93 -4.32
CA LYS A 374 -11.55 6.46 -4.34
C LYS A 374 -10.84 6.96 -3.08
N ALA A 375 -9.96 6.16 -2.48
CA ALA A 375 -9.26 6.45 -1.21
C ALA A 375 -10.14 6.38 0.05
N SER A 376 -11.21 5.59 0.04
CA SER A 376 -12.17 5.50 1.15
C SER A 376 -12.43 4.07 1.64
N TYR A 377 -13.04 3.97 2.82
CA TYR A 377 -13.40 2.68 3.41
C TYR A 377 -14.50 1.95 2.62
N GLU A 378 -15.33 2.65 1.86
CA GLU A 378 -16.38 2.06 1.03
C GLU A 378 -15.82 1.05 0.02
N ILE A 379 -14.60 1.27 -0.50
CA ILE A 379 -13.92 0.28 -1.34
C ILE A 379 -13.63 -1.00 -0.56
N VAL A 380 -13.10 -0.88 0.65
CA VAL A 380 -12.87 -2.04 1.53
C VAL A 380 -14.21 -2.71 1.86
N ARG A 381 -15.22 -1.93 2.23
CA ARG A 381 -16.53 -2.44 2.60
C ARG A 381 -17.19 -3.23 1.46
N ALA A 382 -17.00 -2.78 0.22
CA ALA A 382 -17.45 -3.47 -0.99
C ALA A 382 -16.69 -4.78 -1.23
N GLN A 383 -15.37 -4.80 -1.00
CA GLN A 383 -14.59 -6.03 -0.99
C GLN A 383 -15.08 -7.01 0.08
N LEU A 384 -15.37 -6.53 1.29
CA LEU A 384 -15.93 -7.36 2.36
C LEU A 384 -17.30 -7.95 2.00
N GLU A 385 -18.16 -7.21 1.28
CA GLU A 385 -19.40 -7.78 0.74
C GLU A 385 -19.11 -8.94 -0.21
N GLY A 386 -18.22 -8.73 -1.17
CA GLY A 386 -17.92 -9.79 -2.14
C GLY A 386 -17.24 -10.99 -1.51
N PHE A 387 -16.38 -10.80 -0.51
CA PHE A 387 -15.77 -11.87 0.26
C PHE A 387 -16.79 -12.69 1.05
N GLU A 388 -17.77 -12.04 1.64
CA GLU A 388 -18.87 -12.73 2.33
C GLU A 388 -19.68 -13.58 1.35
N GLU A 389 -20.00 -13.04 0.17
CA GLU A 389 -20.70 -13.78 -0.87
C GLU A 389 -19.87 -14.97 -1.39
N LEU A 390 -18.58 -14.75 -1.64
CA LEU A 390 -17.63 -15.80 -2.04
C LEU A 390 -17.55 -16.94 -1.03
N LEU A 391 -17.63 -16.66 0.28
CA LEU A 391 -17.63 -17.71 1.29
C LEU A 391 -18.91 -18.57 1.22
N ASN A 392 -20.02 -18.03 0.70
CA ASN A 392 -21.30 -18.73 0.53
C ASN A 392 -21.44 -19.47 -0.81
N LEU A 393 -20.74 -19.03 -1.87
CA LEU A 393 -20.90 -19.58 -3.23
C LEU A 393 -20.27 -20.96 -3.44
N GLY A 394 -19.13 -21.23 -2.80
CA GLY A 394 -18.42 -22.49 -3.01
C GLY A 394 -17.07 -22.56 -2.32
N PHE A 395 -16.34 -23.64 -2.63
CA PHE A 395 -14.96 -23.83 -2.17
C PHE A 395 -13.98 -23.32 -3.22
N TRP A 396 -13.22 -22.30 -2.84
CA TRP A 396 -12.07 -21.76 -3.56
C TRP A 396 -10.88 -21.70 -2.59
N ASP A 397 -9.67 -21.65 -3.13
CA ASP A 397 -8.44 -21.68 -2.36
C ASP A 397 -7.93 -20.25 -2.04
N PHE A 398 -7.96 -19.36 -3.05
CA PHE A 398 -7.56 -17.96 -2.91
C PHE A 398 -8.57 -17.02 -3.55
N VAL A 399 -8.70 -15.81 -3.00
CA VAL A 399 -9.38 -14.68 -3.66
C VAL A 399 -8.36 -13.64 -4.10
N ILE A 400 -8.54 -13.11 -5.31
CA ILE A 400 -7.70 -12.07 -5.90
C ILE A 400 -8.57 -10.82 -6.07
N ASN A 401 -8.12 -9.70 -5.51
CA ASN A 401 -8.76 -8.41 -5.70
C ASN A 401 -8.31 -7.78 -7.02
N LEU A 402 -9.28 -7.44 -7.88
CA LEU A 402 -9.05 -6.77 -9.15
C LEU A 402 -9.95 -5.53 -9.30
N TYR A 403 -9.52 -4.61 -10.15
CA TYR A 403 -10.25 -3.43 -10.60
C TYR A 403 -10.48 -3.50 -12.12
N GLU A 404 -11.42 -2.70 -12.63
CA GLU A 404 -11.75 -2.66 -14.08
C GLU A 404 -10.55 -2.34 -15.01
N ASN A 405 -9.50 -1.71 -14.49
CA ASN A 405 -8.28 -1.35 -15.24
C ASN A 405 -7.11 -2.32 -15.03
N ASP A 406 -7.33 -3.43 -14.31
CA ASP A 406 -6.33 -4.49 -14.19
C ASP A 406 -6.34 -5.36 -15.45
N ILE A 407 -5.16 -5.64 -15.99
CA ILE A 407 -5.00 -6.40 -17.23
C ILE A 407 -4.09 -7.60 -16.94
N PRO A 408 -4.49 -8.84 -17.29
CA PRO A 408 -3.60 -9.98 -17.16
C PRO A 408 -2.44 -9.88 -18.16
N LEU A 409 -1.27 -10.34 -17.74
CA LEU A 409 -0.08 -10.49 -18.57
C LEU A 409 0.24 -11.95 -18.89
N ARG A 410 -0.45 -12.87 -18.21
CA ARG A 410 -0.27 -14.31 -18.32
C ARG A 410 -1.61 -15.01 -18.28
N ASN A 411 -1.62 -16.24 -18.77
CA ASN A 411 -2.79 -17.09 -18.64
C ASN A 411 -3.09 -17.32 -17.14
N VAL A 412 -4.36 -17.17 -16.75
CA VAL A 412 -4.81 -17.33 -15.36
C VAL A 412 -4.49 -18.72 -14.78
N ASP A 413 -4.37 -19.74 -15.63
CA ASP A 413 -3.98 -21.09 -15.21
C ASP A 413 -2.52 -21.14 -14.71
N ASP A 414 -1.64 -20.29 -15.25
CA ASP A 414 -0.27 -20.14 -14.73
C ASP A 414 -0.30 -19.65 -13.27
N LEU A 415 -1.21 -18.72 -12.95
CA LEU A 415 -1.37 -18.18 -11.60
C LEU A 415 -1.91 -19.25 -10.65
N ALA A 416 -2.94 -19.98 -11.07
CA ALA A 416 -3.51 -21.07 -10.29
C ALA A 416 -2.45 -22.13 -9.95
N LEU A 417 -1.60 -22.50 -10.92
CA LEU A 417 -0.48 -23.42 -10.70
C LEU A 417 0.58 -22.82 -9.77
N ALA A 418 0.98 -21.56 -9.98
CA ALA A 418 1.97 -20.87 -9.14
C ALA A 418 1.54 -20.79 -7.67
N LEU A 419 0.25 -20.66 -7.39
CA LEU A 419 -0.33 -20.58 -6.04
C LEU A 419 -0.53 -21.95 -5.36
N THR A 420 -0.53 -23.05 -6.13
CA THR A 420 -0.83 -24.40 -5.64
C THR A 420 0.02 -24.84 -4.44
N PRO A 421 1.34 -24.58 -4.40
CA PRO A 421 2.18 -24.95 -3.25
C PRO A 421 1.92 -24.12 -1.98
N TYR A 422 1.16 -23.03 -2.07
CA TYR A 422 1.06 -22.00 -1.04
C TYR A 422 -0.33 -21.87 -0.41
N ARG A 423 -1.18 -22.89 -0.52
CA ARG A 423 -2.50 -22.89 0.15
C ARG A 423 -2.35 -22.59 1.65
N GLY A 424 -3.22 -21.74 2.18
CA GLY A 424 -3.15 -21.25 3.56
C GLY A 424 -2.15 -20.09 3.76
N SER A 425 -1.59 -19.54 2.67
CA SER A 425 -0.75 -18.35 2.69
C SER A 425 -1.40 -17.20 1.93
N SER A 426 -1.09 -15.97 2.31
CA SER A 426 -1.56 -14.76 1.64
C SER A 426 -0.39 -13.99 1.02
N PHE A 427 -0.65 -13.23 -0.05
CA PHE A 427 0.35 -12.50 -0.80
C PHE A 427 0.00 -11.03 -0.93
N LEU A 428 1.01 -10.19 -0.71
CA LEU A 428 0.96 -8.75 -0.95
C LEU A 428 2.07 -8.37 -1.94
N SER A 429 1.82 -7.37 -2.79
CA SER A 429 2.80 -6.88 -3.77
C SER A 429 3.99 -6.20 -3.10
N SER A 430 3.73 -5.45 -2.03
CA SER A 430 4.72 -4.87 -1.13
C SER A 430 4.07 -4.63 0.24
N LEU A 431 4.89 -4.35 1.25
CA LEU A 431 4.39 -4.10 2.59
C LEU A 431 5.26 -3.06 3.29
N GLN A 432 4.61 -2.01 3.79
CA GLN A 432 5.25 -0.94 4.53
C GLN A 432 4.64 -0.84 5.92
N LEU A 433 5.48 -0.73 6.94
CA LEU A 433 5.03 -0.39 8.29
C LEU A 433 4.93 1.13 8.38
N SER A 434 3.78 1.65 8.81
CA SER A 434 3.65 3.07 9.17
C SER A 434 4.43 3.31 10.45
N VAL A 435 5.50 4.11 10.36
CA VAL A 435 6.40 4.44 11.47
C VAL A 435 6.37 5.95 11.69
N ASN A 436 6.02 6.38 12.89
CA ASN A 436 6.06 7.79 13.27
C ASN A 436 7.11 8.03 14.36
N ASP A 437 8.39 7.90 14.00
CA ASP A 437 9.54 8.24 14.88
C ASP A 437 9.97 9.70 14.67
N GLY A 438 9.01 10.63 14.81
CA GLY A 438 9.27 12.05 14.99
C GLY A 438 9.80 12.85 13.80
N ASN A 439 10.02 12.26 12.60
CA ASN A 439 10.48 13.02 11.43
C ASN A 439 10.07 12.50 10.04
N LYS A 440 9.20 11.47 9.90
CA LYS A 440 8.90 10.85 8.58
C LYS A 440 7.49 10.25 8.39
N GLY A 441 6.49 10.61 9.20
CA GLY A 441 5.08 10.28 8.90
C GLY A 441 4.49 11.27 7.89
N SER A 442 3.57 10.83 7.02
CA SER A 442 2.79 11.78 6.21
C SER A 442 1.91 12.62 7.16
N PRO A 443 1.88 13.96 7.03
CA PRO A 443 0.99 14.80 7.84
C PRO A 443 -0.48 14.37 7.78
N LEU A 444 -0.86 13.64 6.73
CA LEU A 444 -2.22 13.13 6.55
C LEU A 444 -2.59 12.01 7.53
N GLU A 445 -1.63 11.29 8.10
CA GLU A 445 -1.87 10.20 9.05
C GLU A 445 -2.43 10.69 10.40
N GLU A 446 -2.26 11.97 10.70
CA GLU A 446 -2.81 12.63 11.89
C GLU A 446 -4.27 13.04 11.72
N PHE A 447 -4.85 12.87 10.52
CA PHE A 447 -6.23 13.24 10.24
C PHE A 447 -7.17 12.03 10.21
N VAL A 448 -8.43 12.33 10.52
CA VAL A 448 -9.55 11.38 10.47
C VAL A 448 -10.33 11.66 9.20
N PHE A 449 -10.44 10.67 8.33
CA PHE A 449 -11.23 10.76 7.10
C PHE A 449 -12.50 9.93 7.23
N SER A 450 -13.62 10.42 6.68
CA SER A 450 -14.84 9.63 6.56
C SER A 450 -15.55 10.00 5.28
N ALA A 451 -16.15 9.01 4.65
CA ALA A 451 -16.87 9.19 3.40
C ALA A 451 -18.38 9.01 3.60
N CYS A 452 -19.13 9.85 2.90
CA CYS A 452 -20.57 9.77 2.76
C CYS A 452 -21.01 10.64 1.58
N ASP A 453 -22.21 10.40 1.04
CA ASP A 453 -22.76 11.12 -0.11
C ASP A 453 -21.86 11.16 -1.37
N GLY A 454 -20.90 10.23 -1.48
CA GLY A 454 -19.94 10.19 -2.60
C GLY A 454 -18.70 11.06 -2.43
N PHE A 455 -18.51 11.70 -1.27
CA PHE A 455 -17.37 12.55 -0.96
C PHE A 455 -16.55 11.97 0.20
N ILE A 456 -15.29 12.38 0.31
CA ILE A 456 -14.42 12.10 1.45
C ILE A 456 -14.18 13.40 2.20
N TYR A 457 -14.44 13.36 3.50
CA TYR A 457 -14.33 14.50 4.38
C TYR A 457 -13.21 14.31 5.40
N LYS A 458 -12.41 15.37 5.61
CA LYS A 458 -11.54 15.49 6.78
C LYS A 458 -12.40 15.89 7.97
N VAL A 459 -12.54 14.99 8.94
CA VAL A 459 -13.49 15.13 10.06
C VAL A 459 -12.82 15.69 11.30
N SER A 460 -11.66 15.16 11.66
CA SER A 460 -10.98 15.48 12.92
C SER A 460 -9.48 15.18 12.82
N SER A 461 -8.78 15.26 13.95
CA SER A 461 -7.42 14.75 14.12
C SER A 461 -7.40 13.53 15.06
N LYS A 462 -6.37 12.71 14.92
CA LYS A 462 -6.13 11.51 15.73
C LYS A 462 -4.67 11.42 16.14
N SER A 463 -4.41 10.75 17.24
CA SER A 463 -3.05 10.38 17.60
C SER A 463 -2.58 9.21 16.75
N VAL A 464 -1.40 9.33 16.16
CA VAL A 464 -0.80 8.23 15.38
C VAL A 464 -0.43 7.08 16.33
N VAL A 465 -0.81 5.86 15.95
CA VAL A 465 -0.49 4.65 16.71
C VAL A 465 1.02 4.42 16.72
N SER A 466 1.63 4.43 17.90
CA SER A 466 3.07 4.20 18.07
C SER A 466 3.48 2.79 17.66
N THR A 467 4.68 2.66 17.08
CA THR A 467 5.34 1.39 16.73
C THR A 467 5.56 0.45 17.92
N ASN A 468 5.62 1.01 19.14
CA ASN A 468 5.76 0.30 20.41
C ASN A 468 4.43 -0.20 21.00
N SER A 469 3.30 0.06 20.33
CA SER A 469 2.01 -0.44 20.76
C SER A 469 1.79 -1.90 20.33
N LYS A 470 0.80 -2.56 20.94
CA LYS A 470 0.40 -3.95 20.61
C LYS A 470 -0.23 -4.08 19.22
N PHE A 471 -0.49 -2.97 18.53
CA PHE A 471 -1.17 -2.91 17.25
C PHE A 471 -0.37 -2.03 16.28
N ARG A 472 -0.13 -2.48 15.06
CA ARG A 472 0.74 -1.77 14.11
C ARG A 472 0.03 -1.54 12.80
N ILE A 473 0.14 -0.35 12.22
CA ILE A 473 -0.48 -0.03 10.94
C ILE A 473 0.46 -0.43 9.80
N PHE A 474 -0.04 -1.23 8.88
CA PHE A 474 0.66 -1.66 7.68
C PHE A 474 -0.07 -1.16 6.44
N ARG A 475 0.69 -0.84 5.39
CA ARG A 475 0.16 -0.43 4.09
C ARG A 475 0.74 -1.28 2.97
N ALA A 476 -0.10 -1.60 2.00
CA ALA A 476 0.27 -2.25 0.75
C ALA A 476 -0.50 -1.56 -0.39
N PRO A 477 0.12 -1.41 -1.58
CA PRO A 477 -0.58 -0.96 -2.78
C PRO A 477 -1.83 -1.80 -3.06
N LYS A 478 -2.79 -1.21 -3.79
CA LYS A 478 -4.03 -1.87 -4.19
C LYS A 478 -3.75 -3.22 -4.87
N GLY A 479 -4.49 -4.24 -4.46
CA GLY A 479 -4.28 -5.62 -4.92
C GLY A 479 -3.75 -6.53 -3.83
N GLY A 480 -4.14 -7.80 -3.90
CA GLY A 480 -3.75 -8.82 -2.93
C GLY A 480 -4.36 -10.16 -3.27
N VAL A 481 -3.65 -11.22 -2.89
CA VAL A 481 -4.12 -12.61 -3.01
C VAL A 481 -4.28 -13.16 -1.60
N PHE A 482 -5.50 -13.50 -1.23
CA PHE A 482 -5.83 -13.83 0.15
C PHE A 482 -6.34 -15.26 0.24
N ASP A 483 -5.82 -16.01 1.21
CA ASP A 483 -6.30 -17.34 1.50
C ASP A 483 -7.72 -17.29 2.09
N ARG A 484 -8.48 -18.36 1.84
CA ARG A 484 -9.88 -18.45 2.29
C ARG A 484 -10.06 -18.37 3.80
N GLU A 485 -9.14 -18.92 4.59
CA GLU A 485 -9.25 -18.95 6.05
C GLU A 485 -9.04 -17.56 6.65
N PHE A 486 -8.10 -16.80 6.10
CA PHE A 486 -7.88 -15.40 6.43
C PHE A 486 -9.11 -14.55 6.06
N ILE A 487 -9.72 -14.78 4.90
CA ILE A 487 -10.97 -14.08 4.54
C ILE A 487 -12.10 -14.39 5.52
N GLN A 488 -12.23 -15.65 5.96
CA GLN A 488 -13.19 -16.02 7.00
C GLN A 488 -12.90 -15.32 8.34
N TYR A 489 -11.62 -15.19 8.72
CA TYR A 489 -11.19 -14.43 9.89
C TYR A 489 -11.48 -12.93 9.76
N LEU A 490 -11.21 -12.34 8.59
CA LEU A 490 -11.40 -10.92 8.30
C LEU A 490 -12.86 -10.50 8.48
N ILE A 491 -13.81 -11.24 7.90
CA ILE A 491 -15.23 -10.88 7.96
C ILE A 491 -15.90 -11.23 9.30
N ASN A 492 -15.35 -12.19 10.07
CA ASN A 492 -15.99 -12.69 11.27
C ASN A 492 -15.36 -12.09 12.54
N GLU A 493 -16.04 -11.07 13.10
CA GLU A 493 -15.62 -10.39 14.33
C GLU A 493 -15.42 -11.33 15.54
N LYS A 494 -16.06 -12.51 15.58
CA LYS A 494 -15.90 -13.48 16.66
C LYS A 494 -14.61 -14.29 16.55
N LEU A 495 -14.04 -14.40 15.34
CA LEU A 495 -12.75 -15.04 15.11
C LEU A 495 -11.59 -14.04 15.33
N ARG A 496 -11.82 -12.74 15.11
CA ARG A 496 -10.83 -11.70 15.34
C ARG A 496 -10.43 -11.56 16.80
N SER A 497 -9.18 -11.15 17.01
CA SER A 497 -8.73 -10.72 18.34
C SER A 497 -9.47 -9.45 18.77
N SER A 498 -9.63 -9.27 20.09
CA SER A 498 -10.26 -8.07 20.64
C SER A 498 -9.54 -6.80 20.20
N VAL A 499 -8.20 -6.83 20.14
CA VAL A 499 -7.38 -5.70 19.70
C VAL A 499 -7.76 -5.25 18.29
N ILE A 500 -7.91 -6.17 17.34
CA ILE A 500 -8.31 -5.79 15.97
C ILE A 500 -9.73 -5.22 15.93
N ASN A 501 -10.63 -5.73 16.77
CA ASN A 501 -11.98 -5.19 16.89
C ASN A 501 -11.97 -3.78 17.51
N ASP A 502 -11.14 -3.53 18.52
CA ASP A 502 -11.04 -2.23 19.17
C ASP A 502 -10.55 -1.12 18.22
N TYR A 503 -9.68 -1.46 17.24
CA TYR A 503 -9.12 -0.52 16.26
C TYR A 503 -9.93 -0.37 14.97
N GLN A 504 -11.16 -0.90 14.88
CA GLN A 504 -11.95 -0.84 13.65
C GLN A 504 -12.23 0.59 13.19
N LEU A 505 -12.64 1.49 14.08
CA LEU A 505 -12.88 2.88 13.71
C LEU A 505 -11.59 3.53 13.18
N TYR A 506 -10.46 3.33 13.87
CA TYR A 506 -9.17 3.88 13.44
C TYR A 506 -8.80 3.48 12.00
N LEU A 507 -8.97 2.20 11.65
CA LEU A 507 -8.64 1.69 10.30
C LEU A 507 -9.59 2.23 9.24
N GLN A 508 -10.87 2.34 9.55
CA GLN A 508 -11.89 2.82 8.62
C GLN A 508 -11.77 4.31 8.34
N THR A 509 -11.23 5.07 9.29
CA THR A 509 -11.02 6.50 9.15
C THR A 509 -9.55 6.87 8.91
N ASP A 510 -8.75 5.90 8.46
CA ASP A 510 -7.36 6.13 8.10
C ASP A 510 -7.22 6.80 6.73
N VAL A 511 -6.01 7.30 6.44
CA VAL A 511 -5.68 7.71 5.08
C VAL A 511 -5.65 6.47 4.17
N SER A 512 -6.39 6.53 3.06
CA SER A 512 -6.53 5.45 2.08
C SER A 512 -6.78 4.06 2.71
N PRO A 513 -7.94 3.82 3.37
CA PRO A 513 -8.23 2.56 4.04
C PRO A 513 -8.12 1.33 3.12
N GLU A 514 -8.35 1.48 1.83
CA GLU A 514 -8.16 0.45 0.80
C GLU A 514 -6.72 -0.12 0.72
N GLU A 515 -5.72 0.63 1.18
CA GLU A 515 -4.31 0.21 1.20
C GLU A 515 -3.86 -0.24 2.59
N SER A 516 -4.57 0.16 3.66
CA SER A 516 -4.14 -0.10 5.04
C SER A 516 -4.98 -1.14 5.78
N TYR A 517 -6.29 -1.25 5.52
CA TYR A 517 -7.22 -2.03 6.32
C TYR A 517 -6.90 -3.54 6.31
N ILE A 518 -6.90 -4.17 5.13
CA ILE A 518 -6.66 -5.62 5.01
C ILE A 518 -5.23 -5.99 5.40
N PRO A 519 -4.17 -5.30 4.91
CA PRO A 519 -2.79 -5.60 5.31
C PRO A 519 -2.56 -5.45 6.82
N THR A 520 -3.18 -4.45 7.45
CA THR A 520 -3.07 -4.25 8.90
C THR A 520 -3.72 -5.41 9.66
N ILE A 521 -4.93 -5.82 9.29
CA ILE A 521 -5.60 -6.94 9.95
C ILE A 521 -4.81 -8.24 9.76
N LEU A 522 -4.32 -8.49 8.55
CA LEU A 522 -3.50 -9.65 8.22
C LEU A 522 -2.25 -9.71 9.09
N MET A 523 -1.48 -8.62 9.15
CA MET A 523 -0.19 -8.57 9.85
C MET A 523 -0.29 -8.48 11.38
N ASN A 524 -1.45 -8.13 11.94
CA ASN A 524 -1.72 -8.16 13.39
C ASN A 524 -2.49 -9.43 13.83
N SER A 525 -2.64 -10.42 12.93
CA SER A 525 -3.28 -11.70 13.21
C SER A 525 -2.27 -12.84 13.29
N HIS A 526 -2.76 -14.05 13.56
CA HIS A 526 -1.93 -15.27 13.52
C HIS A 526 -1.51 -15.68 12.09
N PHE A 527 -2.11 -15.10 11.05
CA PHE A 527 -1.73 -15.31 9.65
C PHE A 527 -0.45 -14.56 9.26
N ARG A 528 0.09 -13.69 10.12
CA ARG A 528 1.30 -12.90 9.85
C ARG A 528 2.47 -13.73 9.32
N ASP A 529 2.64 -14.95 9.84
CA ASP A 529 3.76 -15.83 9.50
C ASP A 529 3.53 -16.61 8.18
N SER A 530 2.31 -16.55 7.61
CA SER A 530 1.96 -17.10 6.30
C SER A 530 1.74 -16.01 5.24
N VAL A 531 2.34 -14.84 5.41
CA VAL A 531 2.33 -13.74 4.42
C VAL A 531 3.63 -13.71 3.64
N TYR A 532 3.52 -13.75 2.31
CA TYR A 532 4.64 -13.58 1.39
C TYR A 532 4.53 -12.28 0.61
N ILE A 533 5.68 -11.72 0.24
CA ILE A 533 5.77 -10.57 -0.66
C ILE A 533 6.12 -11.09 -2.05
N ALA A 534 5.19 -10.93 -3.00
CA ALA A 534 5.37 -11.39 -4.36
C ALA A 534 4.70 -10.42 -5.35
N PRO A 535 5.36 -10.06 -6.47
CA PRO A 535 4.84 -9.12 -7.45
C PRO A 535 3.78 -9.78 -8.37
N ILE A 536 2.76 -10.42 -7.80
CA ILE A 536 1.66 -11.02 -8.58
C ILE A 536 0.94 -9.95 -9.40
N GLN A 537 0.71 -8.79 -8.79
CA GLN A 537 0.15 -7.59 -9.39
C GLN A 537 1.20 -6.48 -9.35
N LYS A 538 1.43 -5.80 -10.48
CA LYS A 538 2.35 -4.67 -10.59
C LYS A 538 1.61 -3.44 -11.09
N THR A 539 1.78 -2.31 -10.40
CA THR A 539 1.27 -1.02 -10.90
C THR A 539 2.30 -0.38 -11.82
N MET A 540 1.90 -0.03 -13.04
CA MET A 540 2.76 0.74 -13.95
C MET A 540 2.58 2.23 -13.66
N LEU A 541 3.69 2.94 -13.43
CA LEU A 541 3.71 4.38 -13.25
C LEU A 541 4.23 5.02 -14.53
N PHE A 542 3.46 5.94 -15.11
CA PHE A 542 3.92 6.73 -16.25
C PHE A 542 4.94 7.76 -15.76
N SER A 543 6.24 7.51 -15.95
CA SER A 543 7.25 8.55 -15.78
C SER A 543 7.26 9.47 -17.01
N ASN A 544 7.12 10.78 -16.81
CA ASN A 544 7.21 11.82 -17.85
C ASN A 544 8.63 12.00 -18.42
N GLU A 545 9.30 10.93 -18.85
CA GLU A 545 10.60 11.05 -19.51
C GLU A 545 10.61 10.36 -20.88
N ASN A 546 11.01 11.16 -21.86
CA ASN A 546 11.14 10.82 -23.28
C ASN A 546 12.05 9.61 -23.51
N PHE A 547 11.52 8.53 -24.07
CA PHE A 547 12.34 7.47 -24.65
C PHE A 547 11.87 7.07 -26.06
N LEU A 548 12.84 6.97 -26.97
CA LEU A 548 12.68 6.73 -28.40
C LEU A 548 12.90 5.23 -28.71
N SER A 549 11.82 4.57 -29.13
CA SER A 549 11.66 3.41 -30.05
C SER A 549 12.85 2.47 -30.38
N TYR A 550 12.65 1.14 -30.34
CA TYR A 550 12.31 0.30 -31.53
C TYR A 550 12.28 -1.24 -31.23
N PHE A 551 11.15 -1.93 -31.53
CA PHE A 551 11.07 -3.18 -32.34
C PHE A 551 9.62 -3.42 -32.89
N TYR A 552 9.54 -3.73 -34.19
CA TYR A 552 8.47 -4.25 -35.09
C TYR A 552 6.97 -3.87 -35.05
N VAL A 553 6.40 -3.22 -34.02
CA VAL A 553 4.96 -2.85 -34.05
C VAL A 553 4.72 -1.37 -34.41
N CYS A 554 5.66 -0.48 -34.10
CA CYS A 554 5.40 0.96 -34.15
C CYS A 554 5.92 1.61 -35.44
N LYS A 555 5.07 1.67 -36.48
CA LYS A 555 5.33 2.50 -37.68
C LYS A 555 4.59 3.84 -37.71
N GLN A 556 3.73 4.16 -36.73
CA GLN A 556 2.83 5.34 -36.82
C GLN A 556 2.57 6.14 -35.52
N HIS A 557 3.17 5.81 -34.37
CA HIS A 557 2.72 6.34 -33.07
C HIS A 557 3.83 6.99 -32.20
N SER A 558 3.43 7.72 -31.14
CA SER A 558 4.30 8.64 -30.38
C SER A 558 5.31 7.90 -29.48
N LYS A 559 6.43 8.56 -29.13
CA LYS A 559 7.57 7.97 -28.41
C LYS A 559 7.23 7.38 -27.04
N MET A 560 6.32 8.01 -26.30
CA MET A 560 5.97 7.66 -24.92
C MET A 560 5.14 6.36 -24.83
N GLU A 561 4.50 5.97 -25.93
CA GLU A 561 3.63 4.79 -26.02
C GLU A 561 4.46 3.50 -26.20
N CYS A 562 5.69 3.61 -26.73
CA CYS A 562 6.56 2.46 -26.99
C CYS A 562 7.24 1.91 -25.71
N SER A 563 7.62 2.77 -24.76
CA SER A 563 8.37 2.35 -23.56
C SER A 563 7.57 1.43 -22.63
N VAL A 564 6.24 1.59 -22.60
CA VAL A 564 5.37 0.77 -21.74
C VAL A 564 5.25 -0.65 -22.29
N ILE A 565 5.07 -0.82 -23.61
CA ILE A 565 4.97 -2.14 -24.25
C ILE A 565 6.26 -2.94 -24.04
N ASP A 566 7.42 -2.28 -24.17
CA ASP A 566 8.72 -2.91 -23.95
C ASP A 566 8.88 -3.47 -22.53
N GLU A 567 8.22 -2.87 -21.53
CA GLU A 567 8.27 -3.33 -20.12
C GLU A 567 7.27 -4.48 -19.84
N LEU A 568 6.25 -4.69 -20.67
CA LEU A 568 5.20 -5.68 -20.41
C LEU A 568 5.69 -7.13 -20.51
N LEU A 569 6.50 -7.46 -21.53
CA LEU A 569 7.02 -8.82 -21.69
C LEU A 569 8.02 -9.21 -20.58
N PRO A 570 9.01 -8.39 -20.20
CA PRO A 570 9.85 -8.68 -19.03
C PRO A 570 9.04 -8.75 -17.73
N THR A 571 8.01 -7.90 -17.58
CA THR A 571 7.12 -7.93 -16.41
C THR A 571 6.30 -9.22 -16.35
N SER A 572 5.85 -9.76 -17.49
CA SER A 572 5.08 -11.00 -17.56
C SER A 572 5.88 -12.26 -17.17
N HIS A 573 7.21 -12.19 -17.09
CA HIS A 573 7.99 -13.27 -16.50
C HIS A 573 7.72 -13.40 -14.99
N SER A 574 7.63 -12.29 -14.26
CA SER A 574 7.52 -12.29 -12.79
C SER A 574 6.13 -11.98 -12.24
N SER A 575 5.25 -11.40 -13.07
CA SER A 575 3.94 -10.87 -12.66
C SER A 575 2.82 -11.41 -13.53
N PHE A 576 1.62 -11.48 -12.97
CA PHE A 576 0.44 -12.04 -13.65
C PHE A 576 -0.54 -10.96 -14.09
N PHE A 577 -0.56 -9.83 -13.40
CA PHE A 577 -1.42 -8.69 -13.72
C PHE A 577 -0.65 -7.39 -13.67
N VAL A 578 -1.11 -6.44 -14.47
CA VAL A 578 -0.68 -5.07 -14.44
C VAL A 578 -1.86 -4.14 -14.18
N SER A 579 -1.65 -3.13 -13.34
CA SER A 579 -2.64 -2.10 -13.03
C SER A 579 -2.20 -0.76 -13.59
N PHE A 580 -3.12 -0.05 -14.25
CA PHE A 580 -2.89 1.30 -14.75
C PHE A 580 -3.68 2.35 -13.95
N PRO A 581 -3.07 3.51 -13.60
CA PRO A 581 -3.77 4.59 -12.89
C PRO A 581 -4.96 5.17 -13.68
N SER A 582 -4.87 5.13 -15.00
CA SER A 582 -5.89 5.55 -15.98
C SER A 582 -6.05 4.47 -17.04
N GLN A 583 -7.14 4.51 -17.80
CA GLN A 583 -7.36 3.58 -18.91
C GLN A 583 -6.18 3.66 -19.90
N PRO A 584 -5.44 2.56 -20.13
CA PRO A 584 -4.34 2.55 -21.09
C PRO A 584 -4.88 2.58 -22.53
N LEU A 585 -4.00 2.91 -23.48
CA LEU A 585 -4.34 2.91 -24.89
C LEU A 585 -4.75 1.50 -25.38
N PRO A 586 -5.67 1.38 -26.36
CA PRO A 586 -6.13 0.09 -26.87
C PRO A 586 -5.02 -0.86 -27.31
N GLU A 587 -3.94 -0.34 -27.93
CA GLU A 587 -2.81 -1.14 -28.41
C GLU A 587 -2.02 -1.79 -27.25
N ILE A 588 -1.89 -1.09 -26.13
CA ILE A 588 -1.24 -1.60 -24.92
C ILE A 588 -2.12 -2.70 -24.31
N GLN A 589 -3.44 -2.49 -24.29
CA GLN A 589 -4.41 -3.49 -23.82
C GLN A 589 -4.37 -4.74 -24.68
N GLU A 590 -4.43 -4.58 -26.01
CA GLU A 590 -4.41 -5.69 -26.96
C GLU A 590 -3.13 -6.52 -26.83
N PHE A 591 -1.96 -5.86 -26.70
CA PHE A 591 -0.69 -6.57 -26.49
C PHE A 591 -0.67 -7.34 -25.16
N ALA A 592 -1.12 -6.73 -24.06
CA ALA A 592 -1.19 -7.39 -22.76
C ALA A 592 -2.15 -8.60 -22.76
N PHE A 593 -3.34 -8.44 -23.35
CA PHE A 593 -4.28 -9.55 -23.52
C PHE A 593 -3.74 -10.64 -24.46
N GLY A 594 -2.99 -10.27 -25.51
CA GLY A 594 -2.28 -11.20 -26.38
C GLY A 594 -1.27 -12.07 -25.60
N LEU A 595 -0.46 -11.44 -24.73
CA LEU A 595 0.44 -12.14 -23.81
C LEU A 595 -0.31 -13.11 -22.90
N ALA A 596 -1.43 -12.67 -22.31
CA ALA A 596 -2.22 -13.51 -21.41
C ALA A 596 -2.87 -14.72 -22.09
N LYS A 597 -3.06 -14.67 -23.41
CA LYS A 597 -3.68 -15.74 -24.19
C LYS A 597 -2.67 -16.79 -24.63
N GLU A 598 -1.80 -16.44 -25.57
CA GLU A 598 -0.83 -17.38 -26.17
C GLU A 598 0.52 -16.74 -26.50
N ASP A 599 0.57 -15.43 -26.74
CA ASP A 599 1.76 -14.76 -27.28
C ASP A 599 2.96 -14.90 -26.34
N TYR A 600 2.74 -14.90 -25.02
CA TYR A 600 3.80 -15.15 -24.04
C TYR A 600 4.55 -16.47 -24.32
N TYR A 601 3.81 -17.56 -24.52
CA TYR A 601 4.42 -18.86 -24.82
C TYR A 601 5.01 -18.88 -26.23
N GLN A 602 4.39 -18.22 -27.21
CA GLN A 602 4.98 -18.10 -28.56
C GLN A 602 6.36 -17.43 -28.51
N PHE A 603 6.53 -16.37 -27.71
CA PHE A 603 7.84 -15.74 -27.48
C PHE A 603 8.83 -16.70 -26.82
N LEU A 604 8.41 -17.48 -25.82
CA LEU A 604 9.28 -18.45 -25.15
C LEU A 604 9.66 -19.64 -26.04
N MET A 605 8.75 -20.12 -26.89
CA MET A 605 8.99 -21.27 -27.78
C MET A 605 10.10 -21.01 -28.82
N LYS A 606 10.42 -19.74 -29.11
CA LYS A 606 11.62 -19.37 -29.88
C LYS A 606 12.91 -19.83 -29.22
N TYR A 607 12.92 -19.95 -27.89
CA TYR A 607 14.09 -20.29 -27.08
C TYR A 607 13.97 -21.66 -26.40
N LEU A 608 12.78 -22.29 -26.44
CA LEU A 608 12.50 -23.64 -25.93
C LEU A 608 11.71 -24.44 -27.00
N PRO A 609 12.34 -24.89 -28.09
CA PRO A 609 11.62 -25.49 -29.23
C PRO A 609 10.99 -26.85 -28.87
N PRO A 610 9.94 -27.30 -29.58
CA PRO A 610 9.20 -28.54 -29.26
C PRO A 610 10.08 -29.80 -29.17
N LYS A 611 11.13 -29.88 -30.00
CA LYS A 611 12.08 -31.00 -29.99
C LYS A 611 12.85 -31.09 -28.67
N MET A 612 13.24 -29.95 -28.11
CA MET A 612 13.90 -29.86 -26.82
C MET A 612 12.94 -30.22 -25.68
N LEU A 613 11.67 -29.78 -25.77
CA LEU A 613 10.63 -30.15 -24.81
C LEU A 613 10.39 -31.67 -24.77
N LYS A 614 10.36 -32.33 -25.94
CA LYS A 614 10.27 -33.79 -26.03
C LYS A 614 11.42 -34.48 -25.30
N VAL A 615 12.66 -34.04 -25.50
CA VAL A 615 13.83 -34.60 -24.83
C VAL A 615 13.76 -34.41 -23.31
N LEU A 616 13.30 -33.24 -22.85
CA LEU A 616 13.09 -33.00 -21.41
C LEU A 616 12.08 -33.97 -20.80
N ILE A 617 11.00 -34.26 -21.52
CA ILE A 617 9.98 -35.21 -21.07
C ILE A 617 10.51 -36.64 -21.08
N ASP A 618 11.22 -37.04 -22.14
CA ASP A 618 11.80 -38.38 -22.25
C ASP A 618 12.82 -38.63 -21.11
N ASP A 619 13.70 -37.67 -20.81
CA ASP A 619 14.62 -37.74 -19.65
C ASP A 619 13.86 -37.81 -18.32
N ALA A 620 12.80 -37.03 -18.16
CA ALA A 620 11.95 -37.08 -16.97
C ALA A 620 11.28 -38.46 -16.80
N LEU A 621 10.78 -39.06 -17.88
CA LEU A 621 10.19 -40.40 -17.88
C LEU A 621 11.23 -41.46 -17.53
N GLU A 622 12.44 -41.39 -18.09
CA GLU A 622 13.54 -42.29 -17.75
C GLU A 622 13.87 -42.23 -16.25
N ARG A 623 13.99 -41.02 -15.67
CA ARG A 623 14.24 -40.82 -14.23
C ARG A 623 13.09 -41.36 -13.37
N PHE A 624 11.84 -41.14 -13.78
CA PHE A 624 10.67 -41.66 -13.08
C PHE A 624 10.64 -43.19 -13.08
N CYS A 625 10.82 -43.82 -14.25
CA CYS A 625 10.85 -45.27 -14.41
C CYS A 625 11.98 -45.90 -13.58
N ALA A 626 13.18 -45.31 -13.62
CA ALA A 626 14.31 -45.75 -12.82
C ALA A 626 14.00 -45.71 -11.31
N LYS A 627 13.38 -44.63 -10.83
CA LYS A 627 13.06 -44.45 -9.39
C LYS A 627 11.90 -45.33 -8.92
N THR A 628 10.91 -45.58 -9.77
CA THR A 628 9.75 -46.45 -9.48
C THR A 628 10.00 -47.93 -9.78
N LYS A 629 11.18 -48.28 -10.32
CA LYS A 629 11.52 -49.63 -10.81
C LYS A 629 10.56 -50.13 -11.89
N MET A 630 9.93 -49.22 -12.64
CA MET A 630 9.18 -49.55 -13.85
C MET A 630 10.16 -49.72 -15.02
N PRO A 631 9.95 -50.69 -15.93
CA PRO A 631 10.74 -50.80 -17.14
C PRO A 631 10.64 -49.52 -17.97
N VAL A 632 11.79 -48.96 -18.38
CA VAL A 632 11.85 -47.71 -19.16
C VAL A 632 11.07 -47.82 -20.47
N ASP A 633 11.05 -49.00 -21.09
CA ASP A 633 10.32 -49.27 -22.35
C ASP A 633 8.80 -49.28 -22.20
N ASN A 634 8.25 -49.19 -20.98
CA ASN A 634 6.81 -49.31 -20.76
C ASN A 634 6.03 -48.05 -21.10
N LEU A 635 6.64 -46.86 -21.03
CA LEU A 635 5.95 -45.59 -21.25
C LEU A 635 6.62 -44.83 -22.40
N SER A 636 5.83 -44.40 -23.38
CA SER A 636 6.29 -43.52 -24.45
C SER A 636 5.42 -42.29 -24.56
N LEU A 637 6.04 -41.13 -24.80
CA LEU A 637 5.34 -39.88 -25.06
C LEU A 637 4.56 -39.97 -26.38
N GLU A 638 3.25 -39.76 -26.32
CA GLU A 638 2.40 -39.64 -27.50
C GLU A 638 2.29 -38.17 -27.92
N SER A 639 1.89 -37.31 -26.99
CA SER A 639 1.69 -35.88 -27.24
C SER A 639 1.88 -35.04 -25.99
N ILE A 640 2.25 -33.78 -26.21
CA ILE A 640 2.32 -32.76 -25.16
C ILE A 640 0.97 -32.05 -25.17
N LEU A 641 0.26 -32.11 -24.04
CA LEU A 641 -1.06 -31.53 -23.89
C LEU A 641 -0.94 -30.04 -23.54
N ARG A 642 -0.14 -29.70 -22.53
CA ARG A 642 0.03 -28.33 -22.03
C ARG A 642 1.41 -28.11 -21.43
N LEU A 643 1.92 -26.88 -21.54
CA LEU A 643 3.15 -26.42 -20.90
C LEU A 643 2.83 -25.16 -20.07
N TYR A 644 3.24 -25.18 -18.81
CA TYR A 644 3.15 -24.03 -17.92
C TYR A 644 4.53 -23.70 -17.35
N ILE A 645 4.96 -22.44 -17.44
CA ILE A 645 6.25 -21.98 -16.91
C ILE A 645 6.00 -20.92 -15.85
N THR A 646 5.78 -21.36 -14.61
CA THR A 646 5.31 -20.48 -13.54
C THR A 646 6.46 -19.93 -12.70
N PRO A 647 6.48 -18.63 -12.35
CA PRO A 647 7.43 -18.09 -11.38
C PRO A 647 7.16 -18.70 -9.99
N CYS A 648 8.22 -19.03 -9.26
CA CYS A 648 8.13 -19.45 -7.87
C CYS A 648 7.92 -18.20 -7.00
N LEU A 649 6.70 -18.03 -6.49
CA LEU A 649 6.30 -16.85 -5.72
C LEU A 649 7.13 -16.63 -4.46
N VAL A 650 7.69 -17.71 -3.90
CA VAL A 650 8.67 -17.68 -2.82
C VAL A 650 9.99 -18.25 -3.35
N PRO A 651 11.15 -17.62 -3.07
CA PRO A 651 12.45 -18.15 -3.46
C PRO A 651 12.66 -19.58 -2.97
N LEU A 652 13.17 -20.46 -3.84
CA LEU A 652 13.44 -21.86 -3.48
C LEU A 652 14.58 -21.97 -2.46
N ASP A 653 15.54 -21.06 -2.53
CA ASP A 653 16.62 -20.95 -1.55
C ASP A 653 16.15 -20.16 -0.33
N THR A 654 16.17 -20.80 0.84
CA THR A 654 15.81 -20.16 2.12
C THR A 654 16.68 -18.94 2.45
N CYS A 655 17.90 -18.89 1.95
CA CYS A 655 18.78 -17.72 2.09
C CYS A 655 18.33 -16.58 1.18
N CYS A 656 17.66 -16.85 0.06
CA CYS A 656 17.07 -15.81 -0.79
C CYS A 656 15.70 -15.32 -0.27
N ALA A 657 15.06 -16.07 0.64
CA ALA A 657 13.73 -15.75 1.18
C ALA A 657 13.75 -14.67 2.28
N SER A 658 14.91 -14.07 2.56
CA SER A 658 14.99 -12.97 3.52
C SER A 658 14.21 -11.76 3.00
N LYS A 659 13.54 -11.02 3.90
CA LYS A 659 12.81 -9.80 3.53
C LYS A 659 13.70 -8.79 2.80
N LEU A 660 14.97 -8.71 3.22
CA LEU A 660 16.01 -7.87 2.62
C LEU A 660 16.25 -8.26 1.16
N ILE A 661 16.49 -9.53 0.85
CA ILE A 661 16.80 -9.94 -0.53
C ILE A 661 15.54 -9.86 -1.41
N THR A 662 14.37 -10.20 -0.88
CA THR A 662 13.11 -10.15 -1.63
C THR A 662 12.67 -8.75 -2.02
N SER A 663 13.06 -7.71 -1.26
CA SER A 663 12.71 -6.32 -1.62
C SER A 663 13.58 -5.75 -2.75
N TYR A 664 14.79 -6.29 -2.94
CA TYR A 664 15.75 -5.81 -3.95
C TYR A 664 15.93 -6.75 -5.16
N SER A 665 15.42 -7.98 -5.11
CA SER A 665 15.53 -8.94 -6.22
C SER A 665 14.17 -9.38 -6.72
N LYS A 666 13.97 -9.40 -8.05
CA LYS A 666 12.77 -9.99 -8.68
C LYS A 666 12.81 -11.52 -8.55
N ILE A 667 11.66 -12.15 -8.78
CA ILE A 667 11.56 -13.61 -8.87
C ILE A 667 12.35 -14.10 -10.09
N THR A 668 13.27 -15.03 -9.85
CA THR A 668 14.16 -15.63 -10.86
C THR A 668 13.99 -17.14 -10.97
N ASP A 669 13.26 -17.73 -10.03
CA ASP A 669 13.11 -19.17 -9.91
C ASP A 669 11.80 -19.55 -10.61
N PHE A 670 11.84 -20.55 -11.47
CA PHE A 670 10.69 -20.97 -12.27
C PHE A 670 10.45 -22.48 -12.11
N SER A 671 9.18 -22.87 -12.14
CA SER A 671 8.75 -24.27 -12.18
C SER A 671 8.05 -24.53 -13.51
N TYR A 672 8.39 -25.65 -14.14
CA TYR A 672 7.88 -26.05 -15.45
C TYR A 672 6.93 -27.22 -15.24
N TRP A 673 5.65 -26.98 -15.45
CA TRP A 673 4.63 -28.02 -15.39
C TRP A 673 4.28 -28.45 -16.80
N ILE A 674 4.30 -29.75 -17.06
CA ILE A 674 4.02 -30.30 -18.38
C ILE A 674 2.96 -31.38 -18.23
N ASP A 675 1.86 -31.20 -18.94
CA ASP A 675 0.82 -32.20 -19.09
C ASP A 675 1.09 -32.97 -20.39
N VAL A 676 1.13 -34.29 -20.28
CA VAL A 676 1.50 -35.18 -21.38
C VAL A 676 0.51 -36.33 -21.48
N SER A 677 0.27 -36.79 -22.70
CA SER A 677 -0.41 -38.06 -22.94
C SER A 677 0.65 -39.13 -23.23
N LEU A 678 0.59 -40.21 -22.46
CA LEU A 678 1.54 -41.31 -22.48
C LEU A 678 0.87 -42.57 -22.99
N PHE A 679 1.56 -43.32 -23.86
CA PHE A 679 1.18 -44.66 -24.25
C PHE A 679 1.93 -45.68 -23.41
N ASN A 680 1.19 -46.54 -22.71
CA ASN A 680 1.76 -47.67 -21.98
C ASN A 680 1.80 -48.91 -22.88
N ARG A 681 3.00 -49.37 -23.22
CA ARG A 681 3.21 -50.54 -24.10
C ARG A 681 2.82 -51.86 -23.46
N THR A 682 2.89 -51.99 -22.14
CA THR A 682 2.51 -53.23 -21.43
C THR A 682 1.00 -53.40 -21.33
N SER A 683 0.28 -52.30 -21.11
CA SER A 683 -1.18 -52.33 -20.95
C SER A 683 -1.96 -51.94 -22.21
N GLU A 684 -1.27 -51.49 -23.26
CA GLU A 684 -1.83 -50.94 -24.51
C GLU A 684 -2.89 -49.85 -24.27
N LYS A 685 -2.60 -48.93 -23.32
CA LYS A 685 -3.55 -47.88 -22.91
C LYS A 685 -2.87 -46.53 -22.87
N TYR A 686 -3.67 -45.51 -23.14
CA TYR A 686 -3.29 -44.11 -22.99
C TYR A 686 -3.63 -43.61 -21.59
N PHE A 687 -2.73 -42.83 -21.02
CA PHE A 687 -2.91 -42.18 -19.74
C PHE A 687 -2.35 -40.76 -19.81
N ASP A 688 -3.06 -39.82 -19.22
CA ASP A 688 -2.54 -38.47 -19.07
C ASP A 688 -1.73 -38.39 -17.78
N ALA A 689 -0.63 -37.65 -17.83
CA ALA A 689 0.27 -37.46 -16.71
C ALA A 689 0.72 -36.01 -16.63
N ARG A 690 1.08 -35.58 -15.42
CA ARG A 690 1.65 -34.27 -15.12
C ARG A 690 3.02 -34.46 -14.49
N LEU A 691 3.98 -33.70 -14.98
CA LEU A 691 5.32 -33.60 -14.39
C LEU A 691 5.68 -32.16 -14.03
N MET A 692 6.44 -31.97 -12.95
CA MET A 692 7.05 -30.68 -12.57
C MET A 692 8.57 -30.80 -12.63
N LEU A 693 9.18 -29.96 -13.43
CA LEU A 693 10.62 -29.79 -13.54
C LEU A 693 11.06 -28.48 -12.90
N GLN A 694 12.25 -28.49 -12.31
CA GLN A 694 12.89 -27.29 -11.78
C GLN A 694 14.33 -27.16 -12.29
N PRO A 695 14.78 -25.95 -12.65
CA PRO A 695 16.17 -25.68 -12.99
C PRO A 695 17.15 -26.06 -11.87
N ILE A 696 18.22 -26.75 -12.24
CA ILE A 696 19.37 -27.00 -11.37
C ILE A 696 20.31 -25.79 -11.41
N VAL A 697 20.56 -25.27 -12.62
CA VAL A 697 21.36 -24.05 -12.82
C VAL A 697 20.49 -22.84 -12.54
N ARG A 698 20.92 -22.01 -11.59
CA ARG A 698 20.21 -20.80 -11.17
C ARG A 698 20.98 -19.57 -11.63
N SER A 699 20.25 -18.48 -11.85
CA SER A 699 20.83 -17.16 -12.10
C SER A 699 21.01 -16.36 -10.81
N ARG A 700 20.35 -16.75 -9.71
CA ARG A 700 20.40 -16.09 -8.40
C ARG A 700 20.98 -17.02 -7.34
N PHE A 701 21.96 -16.51 -6.60
CA PHE A 701 22.65 -17.21 -5.51
C PHE A 701 22.66 -16.33 -4.27
N CYS A 702 22.23 -16.86 -3.11
CA CYS A 702 22.16 -16.11 -1.86
C CYS A 702 23.01 -16.72 -0.76
N PHE A 703 23.48 -15.89 0.16
CA PHE A 703 24.45 -16.26 1.18
C PHE A 703 24.08 -15.73 2.57
N GLY A 704 24.14 -16.61 3.57
CA GLY A 704 23.94 -16.24 4.97
C GLY A 704 25.18 -15.64 5.65
N ASP A 705 26.36 -15.81 5.08
CA ASP A 705 27.64 -15.43 5.66
C ASP A 705 28.42 -14.40 4.83
N GLY A 706 29.24 -13.59 5.51
CA GLY A 706 29.92 -12.44 4.87
C GLY A 706 28.99 -11.24 4.70
N ASP A 707 29.44 -10.25 3.93
CA ASP A 707 28.63 -9.08 3.58
C ASP A 707 28.01 -9.23 2.19
N LEU A 708 28.55 -10.08 1.32
CA LEU A 708 27.93 -10.43 0.04
C LEU A 708 26.70 -11.32 0.30
N ARG A 709 25.50 -10.79 0.04
CA ARG A 709 24.22 -11.46 0.32
C ARG A 709 23.61 -12.14 -0.88
N MET A 710 23.78 -11.56 -2.06
CA MET A 710 23.21 -12.10 -3.28
C MET A 710 24.10 -11.80 -4.48
N VAL A 711 24.21 -12.79 -5.36
CA VAL A 711 24.81 -12.66 -6.69
C VAL A 711 23.75 -13.07 -7.70
N PHE A 712 23.45 -12.17 -8.63
CA PHE A 712 22.65 -12.48 -9.81
C PHE A 712 23.51 -12.39 -11.06
N ILE A 713 23.36 -13.35 -11.97
CA ILE A 713 24.14 -13.45 -13.20
C ILE A 713 23.18 -13.68 -14.37
N SER A 714 23.28 -12.84 -15.39
CA SER A 714 22.59 -13.06 -16.66
C SER A 714 23.50 -12.78 -17.84
N PRO A 715 23.79 -13.79 -18.70
CA PRO A 715 24.39 -13.56 -20.01
C PRO A 715 23.38 -13.02 -21.03
N TRP A 716 22.09 -13.01 -20.67
CA TRP A 716 21.04 -12.54 -21.55
C TRP A 716 20.91 -11.04 -21.40
N ILE A 717 21.57 -10.35 -22.30
CA ILE A 717 21.62 -8.90 -22.33
C ILE A 717 21.18 -8.55 -23.73
N GLY A 718 19.86 -8.42 -23.90
CA GLY A 718 19.22 -8.11 -25.18
C GLY A 718 19.78 -6.80 -25.72
N HIS A 719 20.86 -6.90 -26.48
CA HIS A 719 21.59 -5.85 -27.19
C HIS A 719 21.59 -4.46 -26.51
N LEU A 720 22.51 -4.24 -25.56
CA LEU A 720 22.76 -2.88 -25.06
C LEU A 720 23.20 -1.95 -26.20
N LYS A 721 22.50 -0.82 -26.35
CA LYS A 721 23.07 0.48 -25.95
C LYS A 721 21.99 1.40 -25.32
N PRO A 722 21.90 1.45 -23.99
CA PRO A 722 21.34 2.58 -23.27
C PRO A 722 22.40 3.69 -23.21
N PHE A 723 21.98 4.95 -23.21
CA PHE A 723 22.83 6.14 -23.08
C PHE A 723 24.08 5.94 -22.19
N ASP A 724 25.23 6.34 -22.71
CA ASP A 724 26.29 6.89 -21.85
C ASP A 724 25.82 8.30 -21.41
N PRO A 725 25.93 8.73 -20.15
CA PRO A 725 26.67 8.13 -19.05
C PRO A 725 25.85 7.92 -17.78
N GLN A 726 26.11 6.80 -17.12
CA GLN A 726 26.22 6.78 -15.67
C GLN A 726 24.96 6.97 -14.78
N TRP A 727 24.21 5.87 -14.64
CA TRP A 727 23.84 5.30 -13.33
C TRP A 727 22.55 5.70 -12.58
N SER A 728 21.50 6.27 -13.18
CA SER A 728 20.40 6.83 -12.34
C SER A 728 19.16 5.96 -12.02
N ARG A 729 18.68 4.95 -12.78
CA ARG A 729 17.41 4.21 -12.44
C ARG A 729 17.24 2.78 -13.01
N PHE A 730 18.27 1.94 -13.03
CA PHE A 730 18.26 0.71 -13.87
C PHE A 730 17.15 -0.32 -13.56
N ASN A 731 16.31 -0.58 -14.58
CA ASN A 731 15.31 -1.66 -14.63
C ASN A 731 16.00 -3.04 -14.65
N LEU A 732 15.64 -3.82 -13.64
CA LEU A 732 15.83 -5.25 -13.36
C LEU A 732 15.50 -6.21 -14.54
N GLU A 733 16.20 -6.18 -15.67
CA GLU A 733 15.92 -7.00 -16.87
C GLU A 733 17.22 -7.64 -17.42
N ILE A 734 17.34 -8.95 -17.65
CA ILE A 734 16.37 -9.92 -18.19
C ILE A 734 16.33 -11.18 -17.29
N PHE A 735 15.25 -11.34 -16.51
CA PHE A 735 14.93 -12.58 -15.79
C PHE A 735 14.19 -13.53 -16.73
N SER A 736 14.93 -14.09 -17.69
CA SER A 736 14.37 -15.09 -18.61
C SER A 736 13.99 -16.34 -17.81
N PRO A 737 12.82 -16.95 -18.08
CA PRO A 737 12.43 -18.20 -17.44
C PRO A 737 13.11 -19.38 -18.12
N LEU A 738 14.42 -19.32 -18.33
CA LEU A 738 15.25 -20.37 -18.93
C LEU A 738 16.55 -20.54 -18.13
N PRO A 739 17.03 -21.78 -17.93
CA PRO A 739 18.27 -22.05 -17.17
C PRO A 739 19.56 -21.78 -17.95
N TYR A 740 19.46 -21.24 -19.17
CA TYR A 740 20.59 -20.94 -20.04
C TYR A 740 20.39 -19.60 -20.76
N GLY A 741 21.50 -19.03 -21.20
CA GLY A 741 21.53 -17.86 -22.08
C GLY A 741 21.83 -18.23 -23.54
N PRO A 742 21.65 -17.26 -24.46
CA PRO A 742 22.07 -17.45 -25.84
C PRO A 742 23.60 -17.46 -25.95
N ALA A 743 24.15 -18.43 -26.67
CA ALA A 743 25.55 -18.43 -27.05
C ALA A 743 25.90 -17.23 -27.94
N TYR A 744 27.19 -16.93 -28.03
CA TYR A 744 27.79 -15.80 -28.73
C TYR A 744 27.37 -14.43 -28.18
N SER A 745 26.84 -14.42 -26.95
CA SER A 745 26.65 -13.21 -26.18
C SER A 745 27.99 -12.53 -25.92
N ASN A 746 28.00 -11.20 -25.91
CA ASN A 746 29.23 -10.43 -25.77
C ASN A 746 29.52 -10.00 -24.35
N ASP A 747 28.50 -9.92 -23.51
CA ASP A 747 28.59 -9.34 -22.18
C ASP A 747 27.85 -10.24 -21.18
N VAL A 748 28.26 -10.18 -19.92
CA VAL A 748 27.57 -10.83 -18.79
C VAL A 748 27.21 -9.76 -17.77
N LEU A 749 25.93 -9.69 -17.39
CA LEU A 749 25.42 -8.78 -16.38
C LEU A 749 25.48 -9.48 -15.04
N ILE A 750 26.12 -8.82 -14.07
CA ILE A 750 26.32 -9.35 -12.73
C ILE A 750 25.82 -8.30 -11.73
N HIS A 751 24.88 -8.67 -10.86
CA HIS A 751 24.47 -7.86 -9.72
C HIS A 751 24.99 -8.47 -8.44
N LEU A 752 25.64 -7.65 -7.63
CA LEU A 752 26.15 -8.01 -6.32
C LEU A 752 25.41 -7.18 -5.26
N LEU A 753 24.71 -7.85 -4.34
CA LEU A 753 24.05 -7.20 -3.21
C LEU A 753 24.90 -7.42 -1.96
N PHE A 754 25.25 -6.33 -1.29
CA PHE A 754 25.97 -6.35 -0.03
C PHE A 754 25.10 -5.83 1.13
N SER A 755 25.23 -6.44 2.30
CA SER A 755 24.65 -5.94 3.54
C SER A 755 25.44 -6.36 4.78
N ASP A 756 25.64 -5.40 5.67
CA ASP A 756 26.25 -5.56 7.00
C ASP A 756 25.38 -6.33 8.01
N LYS A 757 24.08 -6.52 7.72
CA LYS A 757 23.18 -7.28 8.58
C LYS A 757 23.38 -8.76 8.44
N THR A 758 23.50 -9.45 9.58
CA THR A 758 23.42 -10.91 9.65
C THR A 758 22.00 -11.39 9.38
N GLU A 759 21.81 -12.23 8.37
CA GLU A 759 20.49 -12.81 8.06
C GLU A 759 20.17 -14.07 8.88
N SER A 760 18.86 -14.30 9.00
CA SER A 760 18.11 -15.50 9.40
C SER A 760 18.90 -16.69 9.99
N ALA A 761 18.57 -17.06 11.23
CA ALA A 761 19.01 -18.31 11.88
C ALA A 761 18.66 -19.60 11.09
N ASN A 762 17.80 -19.50 10.07
CA ASN A 762 17.36 -20.62 9.23
C ASN A 762 18.03 -20.66 7.85
N CYS A 763 18.88 -19.69 7.48
CA CYS A 763 19.68 -19.80 6.25
C CYS A 763 20.74 -20.89 6.45
N LYS A 764 20.41 -22.08 5.96
CA LYS A 764 21.37 -23.17 5.78
C LYS A 764 21.80 -23.09 4.33
N SER A 765 22.90 -22.39 4.04
CA SER A 765 23.40 -22.34 2.66
C SER A 765 23.73 -23.77 2.23
N ASP A 766 22.86 -24.37 1.41
CA ASP A 766 23.06 -25.72 0.84
C ASP A 766 24.21 -25.77 -0.15
N GLN A 767 24.94 -24.65 -0.34
CA GLN A 767 26.29 -24.70 -0.85
C GLN A 767 27.19 -25.47 0.14
N LYS A 768 27.11 -26.81 0.06
CA LYS A 768 28.21 -27.74 0.29
C LYS A 768 29.33 -27.45 -0.74
N SER A 769 29.75 -26.20 -0.88
CA SER A 769 30.95 -25.89 -1.64
C SER A 769 32.13 -26.21 -0.74
N ASN A 770 33.00 -27.08 -1.25
CA ASN A 770 34.35 -27.30 -0.76
C ASN A 770 35.24 -26.03 -0.90
N SER A 771 34.73 -24.86 -0.53
CA SER A 771 35.42 -23.59 -0.67
C SER A 771 36.12 -23.26 0.64
N ALA A 772 37.36 -23.72 0.77
CA ALA A 772 38.27 -23.25 1.81
C ALA A 772 38.45 -21.73 1.69
N GLY A 773 38.30 -20.99 2.81
CA GLY A 773 38.54 -19.55 2.86
C GLY A 773 37.46 -18.77 3.61
N ASN A 774 37.76 -17.51 3.94
CA ASN A 774 36.84 -16.62 4.65
C ASN A 774 35.83 -15.97 3.67
N PRO A 775 34.57 -15.76 4.06
CA PRO A 775 33.61 -15.05 3.23
C PRO A 775 34.04 -13.58 3.04
N LEU A 776 33.59 -12.97 1.94
CA LEU A 776 33.82 -11.55 1.65
C LEU A 776 33.24 -10.69 2.77
N LYS A 777 34.07 -9.86 3.39
CA LYS A 777 33.68 -8.92 4.46
C LYS A 777 34.44 -7.60 4.32
N PHE A 778 33.73 -6.49 4.46
CA PHE A 778 34.28 -5.16 4.70
C PHE A 778 34.73 -5.09 6.16
N LYS A 779 35.96 -4.59 6.40
CA LYS A 779 36.45 -4.42 7.78
C LYS A 779 35.83 -3.18 8.43
N ASN A 780 35.68 -2.09 7.66
CA ASN A 780 35.01 -0.85 8.04
C ASN A 780 34.11 -0.29 6.93
N PRO A 781 33.14 0.59 7.25
CA PRO A 781 32.22 1.19 6.28
C PRO A 781 32.85 2.10 5.22
N THR A 782 34.11 2.48 5.40
CA THR A 782 34.87 3.33 4.46
C THR A 782 35.86 2.52 3.62
N ASP A 783 35.99 1.22 3.87
CA ASP A 783 36.99 0.40 3.21
C ASP A 783 36.55 0.09 1.77
N SER A 784 37.52 0.10 0.87
CA SER A 784 37.36 -0.44 -0.47
C SER A 784 37.89 -1.86 -0.53
N ILE A 785 37.10 -2.75 -1.14
CA ILE A 785 37.53 -4.10 -1.47
C ILE A 785 37.74 -4.18 -2.98
N LYS A 786 38.89 -4.68 -3.40
CA LYS A 786 39.13 -5.02 -4.81
C LYS A 786 38.77 -6.48 -5.03
N ILE A 787 37.76 -6.74 -5.86
CA ILE A 787 37.38 -8.08 -6.31
C ILE A 787 37.81 -8.31 -7.75
N ASN A 788 38.08 -9.56 -8.08
CA ASN A 788 38.31 -10.03 -9.43
C ASN A 788 37.15 -10.94 -9.85
N LEU A 789 36.59 -10.66 -11.02
CA LEU A 789 35.62 -11.50 -11.70
C LEU A 789 36.34 -12.17 -12.88
N VAL A 790 36.31 -13.50 -12.94
CA VAL A 790 36.93 -14.28 -14.02
C VAL A 790 35.90 -15.19 -14.63
N LEU A 791 35.73 -15.14 -15.95
CA LEU A 791 34.94 -16.11 -16.69
C LEU A 791 35.86 -17.17 -17.30
N ILE A 792 35.54 -18.43 -17.01
CA ILE A 792 36.24 -19.61 -17.50
C ILE A 792 35.36 -20.27 -18.56
N SER A 793 35.96 -20.56 -19.72
CA SER A 793 35.29 -21.24 -20.84
C SER A 793 34.99 -22.70 -20.55
N PRO A 794 34.14 -23.35 -21.37
CA PRO A 794 33.91 -24.79 -21.31
C PRO A 794 35.20 -25.61 -21.40
N ASP A 795 36.21 -25.13 -22.14
CA ASP A 795 37.54 -25.75 -22.25
C ASP A 795 38.46 -25.51 -21.04
N HIS A 796 37.92 -24.97 -19.94
CA HIS A 796 38.65 -24.62 -18.71
C HIS A 796 39.73 -23.54 -18.87
N GLU A 797 39.64 -22.71 -19.92
CA GLU A 797 40.53 -21.56 -20.11
C GLU A 797 39.93 -20.27 -19.53
N LYS A 798 40.77 -19.41 -18.94
CA LYS A 798 40.35 -18.07 -18.54
C LYS A 798 40.22 -17.19 -19.79
N LYS A 799 38.99 -16.81 -20.17
CA LYS A 799 38.74 -15.99 -21.38
C LYS A 799 38.66 -14.51 -21.10
N CYS A 800 37.95 -14.11 -20.04
CA CYS A 800 37.79 -12.71 -19.68
C CYS A 800 37.88 -12.53 -18.17
N SER A 801 38.41 -11.36 -17.77
CA SER A 801 38.59 -10.98 -16.38
C SER A 801 38.31 -9.50 -16.21
N THR A 802 37.66 -9.10 -15.13
CA THR A 802 37.40 -7.71 -14.79
C THR A 802 37.68 -7.49 -13.31
N ASP A 803 38.50 -6.49 -13.01
CA ASP A 803 38.74 -6.02 -11.64
C ASP A 803 37.68 -4.98 -11.29
N VAL A 804 37.03 -5.15 -10.13
CA VAL A 804 36.03 -4.20 -9.63
C VAL A 804 36.42 -3.73 -8.25
N ILE A 805 36.50 -2.42 -8.08
CA ILE A 805 36.68 -1.79 -6.77
C ILE A 805 35.29 -1.53 -6.20
N LEU A 806 35.01 -2.18 -5.08
CA LEU A 806 33.79 -2.01 -4.31
C LEU A 806 34.10 -1.07 -3.15
N SER A 807 33.55 0.13 -3.18
CA SER A 807 33.47 1.00 -2.01
C SER A 807 32.04 1.03 -1.50
N GLN A 808 31.88 1.10 -0.18
CA GLN A 808 30.59 1.40 0.42
C GLN A 808 30.35 2.90 0.24
N GLU A 809 29.71 3.30 -0.86
CA GLU A 809 29.43 4.70 -1.14
C GLU A 809 28.55 5.31 -0.03
N ASN A 810 29.10 6.28 0.70
CA ASN A 810 28.30 7.21 1.50
C ASN A 810 27.52 8.13 0.56
N LYS A 811 26.35 7.68 0.09
CA LYS A 811 25.36 8.59 -0.52
C LYS A 811 24.04 8.51 0.22
N LYS A 812 23.80 9.55 1.01
CA LYS A 812 22.45 10.08 1.23
C LYS A 812 21.85 10.35 -0.14
N ASN A 813 20.85 9.57 -0.54
CA ASN A 813 19.68 9.94 -1.33
C ASN A 813 19.11 8.71 -2.03
N GLU A 814 18.32 7.96 -1.28
CA GLU A 814 16.97 7.51 -1.67
C GLU A 814 16.36 6.84 -0.44
N SER A 815 15.60 7.63 0.32
CA SER A 815 14.86 7.13 1.47
C SER A 815 13.63 6.37 0.96
N ILE A 816 13.76 5.06 0.82
CA ILE A 816 12.61 4.17 1.06
C ILE A 816 12.65 3.78 2.54
N SER A 817 11.55 4.06 3.22
CA SER A 817 11.38 3.95 4.66
C SER A 817 11.37 2.49 5.13
N SER A 818 12.53 2.00 5.55
CA SER A 818 12.65 0.81 6.39
C SER A 818 13.77 1.02 7.43
N GLN A 819 13.53 1.89 8.42
CA GLN A 819 14.44 2.02 9.57
C GLN A 819 14.30 0.83 10.52
N THR A 820 14.81 -0.31 10.05
CA THR A 820 15.75 -1.12 10.82
C THR A 820 16.89 -1.61 9.92
N GLU A 821 16.90 -1.37 8.61
CA GLU A 821 17.78 -2.04 7.66
C GLU A 821 19.18 -1.44 7.64
N GLY A 822 20.20 -2.30 7.74
CA GLY A 822 21.60 -1.89 7.77
C GLY A 822 22.04 -1.35 6.42
N HIS A 823 23.32 -1.02 6.26
CA HIS A 823 23.80 -0.51 4.99
C HIS A 823 23.67 -1.58 3.90
N ILE A 824 22.75 -1.35 2.96
CA ILE A 824 22.58 -2.18 1.75
C ILE A 824 23.20 -1.43 0.58
N SER A 825 24.04 -2.11 -0.19
CA SER A 825 24.55 -1.59 -1.45
C SER A 825 24.39 -2.63 -2.54
N MET A 826 23.86 -2.20 -3.69
CA MET A 826 23.80 -3.03 -4.89
C MET A 826 24.81 -2.51 -5.89
N LYS A 827 25.67 -3.39 -6.40
CA LYS A 827 26.61 -3.08 -7.47
C LYS A 827 26.26 -3.88 -8.72
N SER A 828 25.93 -3.18 -9.79
CA SER A 828 25.72 -3.74 -11.12
C SER A 828 27.00 -3.64 -11.94
N ILE A 829 27.39 -4.74 -12.57
CA ILE A 829 28.62 -4.87 -13.34
C ILE A 829 28.27 -5.48 -14.69
N LEU A 830 28.67 -4.81 -15.76
CA LEU A 830 28.61 -5.35 -17.11
C LEU A 830 30.02 -5.82 -17.48
N MET A 831 30.21 -7.13 -17.60
CA MET A 831 31.51 -7.72 -17.90
C MET A 831 31.60 -8.08 -19.39
N PRO A 832 32.44 -7.39 -20.18
CA PRO A 832 32.64 -7.71 -21.58
C PRO A 832 33.54 -8.94 -21.73
N CYS A 833 33.06 -9.94 -22.46
CA CYS A 833 33.80 -11.17 -22.75
C CYS A 833 33.99 -11.41 -24.26
N LYS A 834 33.03 -10.93 -25.07
CA LYS A 834 32.88 -11.09 -26.53
C LYS A 834 32.79 -12.55 -26.99
N ASN A 835 31.82 -12.84 -27.85
CA ASN A 835 31.72 -14.11 -28.57
C ASN A 835 31.84 -15.36 -27.66
N MET A 836 31.03 -15.44 -26.60
CA MET A 836 31.06 -16.59 -25.70
C MET A 836 30.48 -17.85 -26.35
N ASP A 837 31.32 -18.82 -26.67
CA ASP A 837 30.93 -20.07 -27.31
C ASP A 837 29.90 -20.90 -26.48
N PRO A 838 29.15 -21.82 -27.12
CA PRO A 838 28.21 -22.69 -26.44
C PRO A 838 28.86 -23.61 -25.40
N GLY A 839 28.15 -23.89 -24.30
CA GLY A 839 28.59 -24.82 -23.25
C GLY A 839 28.47 -24.26 -21.83
N GLN A 840 29.03 -24.99 -20.86
CA GLN A 840 29.05 -24.60 -19.45
C GLN A 840 30.24 -23.69 -19.15
N TRP A 841 29.96 -22.42 -18.87
CA TRP A 841 30.92 -21.44 -18.37
C TRP A 841 30.92 -21.41 -16.85
N THR A 842 32.01 -20.91 -16.28
CA THR A 842 32.13 -20.74 -14.82
C THR A 842 32.59 -19.32 -14.51
N LEU A 843 31.77 -18.56 -13.79
CA LEU A 843 32.16 -17.28 -13.21
C LEU A 843 32.79 -17.52 -11.83
N GLN A 844 34.02 -17.06 -11.67
CA GLN A 844 34.70 -17.02 -10.38
C GLN A 844 34.74 -15.58 -9.86
N LEU A 845 34.41 -15.42 -8.58
CA LEU A 845 34.49 -14.15 -7.86
C LEU A 845 35.34 -14.34 -6.61
N TYR A 846 36.38 -13.52 -6.43
CA TYR A 846 37.21 -13.54 -5.23
C TYR A 846 37.86 -12.19 -4.95
N GLN A 847 38.19 -11.96 -3.68
CA GLN A 847 38.89 -10.76 -3.23
C GLN A 847 40.38 -10.82 -3.57
N ILE A 848 40.93 -9.72 -4.11
CA ILE A 848 42.37 -9.56 -4.36
C ILE A 848 43.05 -8.90 -3.15
N GLU A 849 42.45 -7.83 -2.62
CA GLU A 849 43.00 -6.98 -1.55
C GLU A 849 41.90 -6.60 -0.53
N PRO A 850 42.20 -6.42 0.78
CA PRO A 850 43.49 -6.59 1.48
C PRO A 850 43.85 -8.05 1.86
N THR A 851 42.94 -9.02 1.69
CA THR A 851 43.20 -10.45 1.94
C THR A 851 42.40 -11.32 0.96
N LYS A 852 42.96 -12.45 0.50
CA LYS A 852 42.22 -13.39 -0.35
C LYS A 852 41.04 -14.01 0.41
N SER A 853 39.82 -13.80 -0.09
CA SER A 853 38.60 -14.46 0.41
C SER A 853 38.45 -15.85 -0.21
N ARG A 854 37.40 -16.57 0.18
CA ARG A 854 36.94 -17.75 -0.56
C ARG A 854 36.65 -17.37 -2.02
N VAL A 855 36.88 -18.32 -2.93
CA VAL A 855 36.47 -18.21 -4.32
C VAL A 855 35.01 -18.65 -4.42
N TYR A 856 34.15 -17.74 -4.83
CA TYR A 856 32.76 -18.01 -5.16
C TYR A 856 32.71 -18.49 -6.62
N ILE A 857 32.01 -19.60 -6.87
CA ILE A 857 31.98 -20.28 -8.16
C ILE A 857 30.53 -20.37 -8.60
N PHE A 858 30.23 -19.86 -9.80
CA PHE A 858 28.88 -19.81 -10.34
C PHE A 858 28.85 -20.43 -11.75
N PRO A 859 28.06 -21.50 -11.97
CA PRO A 859 27.88 -22.05 -13.30
C PRO A 859 26.96 -21.14 -14.13
N VAL A 860 27.31 -20.93 -15.40
CA VAL A 860 26.50 -20.22 -16.40
C VAL A 860 26.45 -21.08 -17.64
N TYR A 861 25.26 -21.42 -18.14
CA TYR A 861 25.13 -22.27 -19.32
C TYR A 861 24.72 -21.44 -20.54
N LEU A 862 25.40 -21.62 -21.67
CA LEU A 862 25.10 -20.95 -22.94
C LEU A 862 24.74 -21.98 -24.02
N LEU A 863 23.69 -21.69 -24.79
CA LEU A 863 23.19 -22.60 -25.82
C LEU A 863 23.12 -21.92 -27.19
N ASP A 864 23.63 -22.56 -28.24
CA ASP A 864 23.41 -22.10 -29.62
C ASP A 864 22.06 -22.56 -30.14
N LEU A 865 21.07 -21.68 -29.98
CA LEU A 865 19.72 -21.93 -30.45
C LEU A 865 19.56 -21.82 -31.97
N ARG A 866 20.59 -21.37 -32.70
CA ARG A 866 20.54 -21.19 -34.17
C ARG A 866 20.99 -22.44 -34.92
N ASN A 867 21.66 -23.36 -34.25
CA ASN A 867 22.24 -24.55 -34.84
C ASN A 867 21.50 -25.80 -34.34
N GLU A 868 20.59 -26.33 -35.16
CA GLU A 868 19.80 -27.51 -34.79
C GLU A 868 20.65 -28.76 -34.57
N ASP A 869 21.75 -28.92 -35.32
CA ASP A 869 22.64 -30.08 -35.17
C ASP A 869 23.36 -30.05 -33.82
N TYR A 870 23.79 -28.86 -33.38
CA TYR A 870 24.36 -28.68 -32.05
C TYR A 870 23.37 -29.09 -30.96
N ILE A 871 22.12 -28.60 -31.02
CA ILE A 871 21.07 -28.97 -30.06
C ILE A 871 20.87 -30.49 -30.05
N ASN A 872 20.83 -31.14 -31.22
CA ASN A 872 20.63 -32.58 -31.34
C ASN A 872 21.75 -33.40 -30.69
N ILE A 873 23.00 -32.97 -30.85
CA ILE A 873 24.18 -33.63 -30.27
C ILE A 873 24.19 -33.49 -28.75
N HIS A 874 23.83 -32.31 -28.22
CA HIS A 874 23.91 -31.98 -26.80
C HIS A 874 22.59 -32.20 -26.02
N MET A 875 21.59 -32.82 -26.62
CA MET A 875 20.25 -33.04 -26.04
C MET A 875 20.26 -33.56 -24.59
N LYS A 876 21.10 -34.56 -24.28
CA LYS A 876 21.18 -35.15 -22.92
C LYS A 876 21.74 -34.18 -21.89
N GLU A 877 22.74 -33.39 -22.26
CA GLU A 877 23.35 -32.38 -21.37
C GLU A 877 22.35 -31.25 -21.09
N ILE A 878 21.58 -30.85 -22.10
CA ILE A 878 20.53 -29.85 -21.97
C ILE A 878 19.44 -30.34 -21.02
N ALA A 879 19.00 -31.59 -21.12
CA ALA A 879 17.99 -32.16 -20.23
C ALA A 879 18.43 -32.19 -18.76
N GLN A 880 19.73 -32.36 -18.51
CA GLN A 880 20.32 -32.33 -17.17
C GLN A 880 20.27 -30.95 -16.51
N LEU A 881 19.94 -29.88 -17.24
CA LEU A 881 19.71 -28.56 -16.63
C LEU A 881 18.44 -28.50 -15.78
N TRP A 882 17.56 -29.49 -15.91
CA TRP A 882 16.36 -29.66 -15.10
C TRP A 882 16.42 -30.90 -14.22
N GLU A 883 15.72 -30.79 -13.10
CA GLU A 883 15.47 -31.87 -12.16
C GLU A 883 13.97 -32.18 -12.10
N LEU A 884 13.64 -33.46 -12.20
CA LEU A 884 12.28 -33.94 -11.96
C LEU A 884 11.96 -33.89 -10.47
N LYS A 885 11.02 -33.02 -10.10
CA LYS A 885 10.53 -32.89 -8.72
C LYS A 885 9.24 -33.66 -8.49
N TYR A 886 8.38 -33.67 -9.51
CA TYR A 886 7.02 -34.15 -9.38
C TYR A 886 6.62 -34.98 -10.61
N PHE A 887 5.96 -36.12 -10.41
CA PHE A 887 5.32 -36.90 -11.48
C PHE A 887 4.07 -37.60 -10.96
N GLY A 888 2.95 -37.48 -11.68
CA GLY A 888 1.75 -38.26 -11.37
C GLY A 888 0.75 -38.34 -12.51
N PHE A 889 -0.16 -39.32 -12.43
CA PHE A 889 -1.15 -39.59 -13.46
C PHE A 889 -2.42 -38.77 -13.22
N ILE A 890 -2.97 -38.17 -14.27
CA ILE A 890 -4.22 -37.39 -14.24
C ILE A 890 -5.38 -38.35 -14.46
N LYS A 891 -6.30 -38.49 -13.48
CA LYS A 891 -7.54 -39.25 -13.68
C LYS A 891 -8.62 -38.36 -14.30
N LYS A 892 -9.57 -38.95 -15.02
CA LYS A 892 -10.74 -38.30 -15.66
C LYS A 892 -11.64 -37.42 -14.76
N ASN A 893 -11.39 -37.31 -13.46
CA ASN A 893 -12.12 -36.44 -12.50
C ASN A 893 -11.20 -35.37 -11.87
N ASP A 894 -10.12 -34.97 -12.55
CA ASP A 894 -9.08 -34.03 -12.04
C ASP A 894 -8.44 -34.39 -10.70
N GLN A 895 -8.62 -35.65 -10.27
CA GLN A 895 -7.92 -36.23 -9.13
C GLN A 895 -6.70 -36.98 -9.63
N SER A 896 -5.54 -36.34 -9.59
CA SER A 896 -4.30 -37.02 -9.90
C SER A 896 -3.81 -37.82 -8.69
N ASP A 897 -3.39 -39.06 -8.93
CA ASP A 897 -2.66 -39.86 -7.95
C ASP A 897 -1.18 -39.54 -8.14
N PHE A 898 -0.60 -39.03 -7.07
CA PHE A 898 0.62 -38.27 -7.14
C PHE A 898 1.73 -38.99 -6.36
N ILE A 899 2.89 -39.22 -6.97
CA ILE A 899 4.05 -39.83 -6.32
C ILE A 899 5.06 -38.72 -6.01
N ASP A 900 5.16 -38.33 -4.74
CA ASP A 900 6.18 -37.38 -4.29
C ASP A 900 7.55 -38.02 -4.35
N LEU A 901 8.42 -37.49 -5.21
CA LEU A 901 9.78 -38.00 -5.34
C LEU A 901 10.75 -37.39 -4.31
N GLU A 902 10.44 -36.26 -3.68
CA GLU A 902 11.04 -35.78 -2.41
C GLU A 902 10.54 -34.37 -2.06
N ILE A 903 9.69 -34.23 -1.03
CA ILE A 903 9.55 -32.99 -0.23
C ILE A 903 9.32 -33.38 1.23
N LYS A 904 10.38 -33.48 2.02
CA LYS A 904 10.32 -33.16 3.46
C LYS A 904 10.61 -31.67 3.61
N GLN A 905 9.66 -30.83 3.24
CA GLN A 905 9.58 -29.50 3.82
C GLN A 905 8.90 -29.68 5.18
N THR A 906 9.67 -29.53 6.24
CA THR A 906 9.14 -29.37 7.59
C THR A 906 8.25 -28.13 7.61
N SER A 907 6.95 -28.33 7.43
CA SER A 907 5.91 -27.40 7.85
C SER A 907 5.84 -27.48 9.38
N PRO A 908 6.18 -26.43 10.14
CA PRO A 908 5.95 -26.40 11.58
C PRO A 908 4.49 -25.98 11.82
N SER A 909 3.52 -26.82 11.45
CA SER A 909 2.11 -26.55 11.80
C SER A 909 1.13 -27.73 11.69
N SER A 910 1.55 -28.93 11.27
CA SER A 910 0.63 -30.07 11.10
C SER A 910 0.59 -31.07 12.27
N GLN A 911 0.76 -30.60 13.51
CA GLN A 911 0.55 -31.44 14.71
C GLN A 911 -0.38 -30.82 15.74
N TYR A 912 -1.54 -30.28 15.37
CA TYR A 912 -2.67 -30.20 16.30
C TYR A 912 -3.96 -30.09 15.50
N LEU A 913 -4.55 -31.23 15.12
CA LEU A 913 -5.99 -31.38 14.85
C LEU A 913 -6.27 -32.87 14.61
N SER A 914 -6.32 -33.64 15.70
CA SER A 914 -7.09 -34.88 15.72
C SER A 914 -8.03 -34.86 16.93
N HIS A 915 -9.32 -34.94 16.63
CA HIS A 915 -10.38 -35.15 17.60
C HIS A 915 -10.14 -36.43 18.39
N THR A 916 -10.42 -36.43 19.70
CA THR A 916 -11.16 -37.54 20.33
C THR A 916 -11.84 -37.09 21.62
N SER A 917 -13.14 -37.27 21.63
CA SER A 917 -14.00 -37.52 22.78
C SER A 917 -13.49 -38.66 23.67
N GLY A 918 -13.71 -38.56 24.99
CA GLY A 918 -13.79 -39.74 25.87
C GLY A 918 -13.02 -39.64 27.19
N GLN A 919 -13.75 -39.77 28.29
CA GLN A 919 -13.28 -39.84 29.68
C GLN A 919 -12.17 -40.89 29.92
N LYS A 920 -11.18 -40.58 30.79
CA LYS A 920 -10.88 -41.34 32.02
C LYS A 920 -9.69 -40.73 32.82
N LYS A 921 -9.87 -40.69 34.14
CA LYS A 921 -8.82 -40.50 35.16
C LYS A 921 -7.75 -41.59 35.00
N THR A 922 -6.46 -41.26 35.14
CA THR A 922 -5.57 -41.69 36.25
C THR A 922 -4.08 -41.38 36.01
N ASN A 923 -3.43 -41.00 37.11
CA ASN A 923 -2.04 -41.24 37.52
C ASN A 923 -0.89 -40.40 36.95
N ALA A 924 -0.39 -39.56 37.85
CA ALA A 924 0.92 -38.93 37.83
C ALA A 924 2.06 -39.96 37.87
N VAL A 925 3.07 -39.78 37.02
CA VAL A 925 4.41 -40.35 37.19
C VAL A 925 5.44 -39.26 36.94
N LYS A 926 6.31 -39.08 37.95
CA LYS A 926 7.43 -38.14 38.02
C LYS A 926 8.53 -38.48 37.01
N ILE A 927 9.13 -37.45 36.42
CA ILE A 927 10.45 -37.51 35.75
C ILE A 927 11.35 -36.43 36.38
N PRO A 928 12.67 -36.70 36.58
CA PRO A 928 13.47 -36.07 37.63
C PRO A 928 14.20 -34.78 37.21
N ASN A 929 14.57 -34.02 38.24
CA ASN A 929 15.36 -32.79 38.22
C ASN A 929 16.64 -32.87 37.37
N SER A 930 16.82 -31.88 36.48
CA SER A 930 18.14 -31.43 36.04
C SER A 930 18.26 -29.90 36.11
N ARG A 931 19.22 -29.49 36.94
CA ARG A 931 19.97 -28.22 37.04
C ARG A 931 19.34 -26.95 36.43
N LYS A 932 18.84 -26.08 37.32
CA LYS A 932 18.75 -24.63 37.10
C LYS A 932 20.15 -24.02 37.24
N GLU A 933 20.69 -23.50 36.14
CA GLU A 933 21.77 -22.53 36.20
C GLU A 933 21.22 -21.19 36.67
N LYS A 934 21.83 -20.66 37.74
CA LYS A 934 21.57 -19.35 38.32
C LYS A 934 22.25 -18.29 37.44
N PHE A 935 21.49 -17.40 36.81
CA PHE A 935 22.02 -16.11 36.40
C PHE A 935 22.12 -15.20 37.63
N LEU A 936 23.36 -14.82 37.95
CA LEU A 936 23.75 -13.88 39.00
C LEU A 936 23.24 -12.47 38.65
N VAL A 937 22.26 -11.98 39.42
CA VAL A 937 21.97 -10.55 39.51
C VAL A 937 22.96 -9.96 40.52
N GLY A 938 23.89 -9.14 40.04
CA GLY A 938 24.84 -8.41 40.88
C GLY A 938 24.11 -7.38 41.73
N ASN A 939 24.27 -7.49 43.05
CA ASN A 939 23.74 -6.59 44.06
C ASN A 939 24.65 -5.34 44.14
N SER A 940 24.52 -4.38 43.20
CA SER A 940 25.08 -3.04 43.41
C SER A 940 24.06 -2.20 44.19
N GLY A 941 24.27 -2.16 45.50
CA GLY A 941 23.32 -1.61 46.48
C GLY A 941 22.98 -0.14 46.22
N PHE A 942 21.82 0.26 46.73
CA PHE A 942 21.24 1.61 46.72
C PHE A 942 22.27 2.76 46.89
N HIS A 943 23.33 2.54 47.68
CA HIS A 943 24.46 3.47 47.84
C HIS A 943 25.19 3.84 46.55
N HIS A 944 25.41 2.88 45.64
CA HIS A 944 26.13 3.15 44.39
C HIS A 944 25.27 3.98 43.43
N TRP A 945 23.97 3.70 43.37
CA TRP A 945 23.03 4.54 42.61
C TRP A 945 22.89 5.95 43.20
N TYR A 946 22.89 6.08 44.52
CA TYR A 946 22.71 7.37 45.18
C TYR A 946 23.94 8.29 45.08
N ILE A 947 25.15 7.72 45.16
CA ILE A 947 26.41 8.46 45.10
C ILE A 947 26.87 8.63 43.65
N CYS A 948 26.90 7.55 42.86
CA CYS A 948 27.44 7.56 41.50
C CYS A 948 26.37 7.86 40.43
N GLY A 949 25.09 7.56 40.69
CA GLY A 949 24.00 7.68 39.71
C GLY A 949 23.22 9.00 39.72
N GLY A 950 23.70 10.05 40.40
CA GLY A 950 23.02 11.36 40.39
C GLY A 950 21.91 11.55 41.45
N GLY A 951 21.71 10.60 42.36
CA GLY A 951 20.62 10.59 43.35
C GLY A 951 20.59 11.78 44.33
N PHE A 952 21.76 12.30 44.71
CA PHE A 952 21.86 13.42 45.66
C PHE A 952 21.32 14.75 45.08
N ALA A 953 21.74 15.13 43.88
CA ALA A 953 21.25 16.33 43.21
C ALA A 953 19.75 16.24 42.89
N SER A 954 19.28 15.08 42.42
CA SER A 954 17.88 14.89 42.06
C SER A 954 16.95 14.96 43.28
N THR A 955 17.34 14.41 44.43
CA THR A 955 16.56 14.55 45.68
C THR A 955 16.59 15.96 46.27
N PHE A 956 17.71 16.68 46.15
CA PHE A 956 17.81 18.08 46.58
C PHE A 956 16.94 19.01 45.70
N ILE A 957 16.94 18.79 44.38
CA ILE A 957 16.06 19.52 43.45
C ILE A 957 14.58 19.25 43.76
N PHE A 958 14.23 18.00 44.08
CA PHE A 958 12.86 17.65 44.42
C PHE A 958 12.40 18.30 45.73
N CYS A 959 13.26 18.32 46.76
CA CYS A 959 12.98 19.04 48.02
C CYS A 959 12.86 20.55 47.79
N MET A 960 13.68 21.14 46.91
CA MET A 960 13.60 22.55 46.53
C MET A 960 12.26 22.90 45.87
N ILE A 961 11.84 22.11 44.87
CA ILE A 961 10.58 22.33 44.17
C ILE A 961 9.41 22.20 45.15
N PHE A 962 9.47 21.23 46.06
CA PHE A 962 8.46 21.03 47.09
C PHE A 962 8.40 22.21 48.07
N MET A 963 9.54 22.75 48.52
CA MET A 963 9.59 23.92 49.40
C MET A 963 9.15 25.21 48.70
N LEU A 964 9.50 25.40 47.42
CA LEU A 964 9.04 26.52 46.60
C LEU A 964 7.53 26.46 46.35
N PHE A 965 6.97 25.25 46.24
CA PHE A 965 5.54 25.04 46.12
C PHE A 965 4.79 25.35 47.42
N LEU A 966 5.32 24.90 48.57
CA LEU A 966 4.70 25.12 49.89
C LEU A 966 4.79 26.57 50.38
N PHE A 967 5.87 27.30 50.07
CA PHE A 967 6.11 28.66 50.58
C PHE A 967 6.03 29.75 49.50
N ARG A 968 5.30 29.50 48.41
CA ARG A 968 5.18 30.40 47.24
C ARG A 968 4.79 31.86 47.56
N LYS A 969 4.13 32.11 48.70
CA LYS A 969 3.65 33.44 49.12
C LYS A 969 4.68 34.33 49.84
N TYR A 970 5.83 33.80 50.27
CA TYR A 970 6.80 34.53 51.12
C TYR A 970 8.17 34.79 50.48
N PHE A 971 8.38 34.39 49.22
CA PHE A 971 9.70 34.42 48.59
C PHE A 971 10.09 35.80 48.03
N ARG A 972 11.19 36.37 48.56
CA ARG A 972 11.86 37.55 47.98
C ARG A 972 13.00 37.11 47.05
N LEU A 973 13.20 37.86 45.96
CA LEU A 973 14.18 37.55 44.88
C LEU A 973 15.61 37.26 45.35
N ASN A 974 16.06 37.83 46.47
CA ASN A 974 17.44 37.66 46.96
C ASN A 974 17.72 36.25 47.56
N LEU A 975 16.70 35.49 47.97
CA LEU A 975 16.91 34.10 48.42
C LEU A 975 17.14 33.13 47.25
N LEU A 976 16.61 33.43 46.06
CA LEU A 976 16.77 32.58 44.88
C LEU A 976 18.25 32.41 44.50
N TRP A 977 19.04 33.47 44.64
CA TRP A 977 20.48 33.44 44.39
C TRP A 977 21.24 32.57 45.39
N VAL A 978 20.86 32.59 46.67
CA VAL A 978 21.44 31.70 47.70
C VAL A 978 21.12 30.24 47.37
N TYR A 979 19.91 29.98 46.88
CA TYR A 979 19.49 28.64 46.49
C TYR A 979 20.21 28.13 45.24
N ILE A 980 20.41 28.97 44.23
CA ILE A 980 21.19 28.63 43.03
C ILE A 980 22.66 28.37 43.42
N LEU A 981 23.26 29.20 44.27
CA LEU A 981 24.61 28.99 44.78
C LEU A 981 24.74 27.69 45.58
N SER A 982 23.74 27.36 46.42
CA SER A 982 23.73 26.10 47.17
C SER A 982 23.59 24.88 46.26
N LEU A 983 22.80 24.96 45.19
CA LEU A 983 22.66 23.89 44.21
C LEU A 983 23.95 23.65 43.45
N ILE A 984 24.63 24.74 43.02
CA ILE A 984 25.93 24.66 42.36
C ILE A 984 26.96 24.00 43.28
N LEU A 985 26.98 24.37 44.57
CA LEU A 985 27.87 23.77 45.56
C LEU A 985 27.60 22.26 45.74
N VAL A 986 26.33 21.85 45.83
CA VAL A 986 25.93 20.43 45.99
C VAL A 986 26.29 19.60 44.75
N VAL A 987 26.07 20.14 43.55
CA VAL A 987 26.46 19.47 42.31
C VAL A 987 27.98 19.35 42.21
N PHE A 988 28.73 20.39 42.60
CA PHE A 988 30.18 20.35 42.60
C PHE A 988 30.74 19.31 43.59
N LEU A 989 30.16 19.23 44.79
CA LEU A 989 30.49 18.19 45.79
C LEU A 989 30.17 16.78 45.29
N GLN A 990 29.06 16.62 44.56
CA GLN A 990 28.68 15.34 43.98
C GLN A 990 29.64 14.90 42.86
N VAL A 991 30.13 15.83 42.04
CA VAL A 991 31.13 15.53 41.01
C VAL A 991 32.46 15.11 41.66
N ILE A 992 32.88 15.78 42.74
CA ILE A 992 34.08 15.38 43.50
C ILE A 992 33.91 13.98 44.10
N LEU A 993 32.75 13.69 44.71
CA LEU A 993 32.45 12.36 45.27
C LEU A 993 32.40 11.28 44.17
N PHE A 994 31.90 11.61 42.98
CA PHE A 994 31.91 10.69 41.84
C PHE A 994 33.33 10.30 41.43
N PHE A 995 34.22 11.29 41.22
CA PHE A 995 35.60 11.03 40.82
C PHE A 995 36.45 10.38 41.92
N THR A 996 36.12 10.57 43.20
CA THR A 996 36.89 10.01 44.31
C THR A 996 36.45 8.61 44.75
N LEU A 997 35.17 8.26 44.60
CA LEU A 997 34.61 7.00 45.12
C LEU A 997 34.09 6.04 44.06
N CYS A 998 33.85 6.50 42.82
CA CYS A 998 33.24 5.68 41.77
C CYS A 998 34.21 5.30 40.64
N GLU A 999 35.43 5.86 40.62
CA GLU A 999 36.47 5.59 39.61
C GLU A 999 37.57 4.62 40.10
N GLN A 1000 37.25 3.74 41.06
CA GLN A 1000 38.06 2.57 41.47
C GLN A 1000 37.32 1.25 41.25
#